data_AF-A0A0D0WSU4-F1
#
_entry.id   AF-A0A0D0WSU4-F1
#
_cell.length_a   1.000
_cell.length_b   1.000
_cell.length_c   1.000
_cell.angle_alpha   90.00
_cell.angle_beta   90.00
_cell.angle_gamma   90.00
#
_symmetry.space_group_name_H-M   'P 1'
#
loop_
_entity.id
_entity.type
_entity.pdbx_description
1 polymer ?
#
loop_
_entity_poly.entity_id
_entity_poly.type
_entity_poly.pdbx_seq_one_letter_code
_entity_poly.pdbx_strand_id
1 'polypeptide(L)'
;MGEHVGTAEATYAQHAVWFTEQAGVAGTAYHMALGVRFAADLDRRALVEACAAVADRHPVLGARVVTDADGTPGLAPADGRASVTFGEWTDARVAEELARPHDLRVGPLARFTLLTAADGRHLLLVCVHHLAFDGMSKDVLARDLADAYAAALAGTSAQAAPHTDGYAGDAAAERDRVAVDLPAAREFWARHRPDAADVVLPGLRRVPTGAEPGAVVAVALPADLVDGVGRVAGRLGVTRFELLLAAVHALLHRYGNRGVPVGVTLSTRAPEQADRVGLFVNELPVTADDPAAGSFAEHARAVRARLREVYRFRHVPLAHAVSGLRPAPALTAVSVGYRRRGDDPAFAGVAAAVEWTLFGGAARNALHVQVVDGPTGVDVGLQHSPAAIDTDAVERIGGHLRTLLAAVVADPWRPVADLPVLPADERERVVRAGTGPARAYPDVTVPELFAARVAADPDAVAVVDGDVRLGYARLDAAAGRLAALLRGRGVGPGSLVAVALDRSWRTVVTMLAVLRCRAAYLPVDPGHPPARQRLVLADAAPTLVVTAAASDAGPDAGPPVLALDEVDLFAAGHTDVDADAPTAADLAYVLYTSGSTGRPKGVAVGHGALTNLLLGMRDLLDAGPAHRWLHLTSPSFDISAVEVFLPLVTGGRVVVASGVSALDGAAVLRLVRDAGVTHAQATPSGWRVLLAAGLGAADTAEAAGAAGSLVAVAGGEALPVALARELRARTARLVNGYGPTEATVYATVEDVPADPDTVTIGRPLPNVRAYVLDAALRPVPVGVPGELYLAGAGLAVGYRGRDDLTAERFVPDPFGAADGRLYRTGDRCRWLPDGRLDFLGRADDQVKVRGHRLELGEVTARLLEHPGVAEATATLHADPDGEARLVAYAVPRAGSAVDAAELRRHLALSLPAAVLPTDWVLLDGLPLGPNGKVDRTALPAPAHRDAPEEAATPPAPETDADPVVQALREIWQDVLRIPDIGLHEDLFDLGGHSLTITRISGRIQQRLGVEVPLDAFFDTPTIAEIAEIVRQSREEL
;
A
#
# COMPACT_ATOMS: atom_id res chain seq x y z
N MET A 1 -62.28 -11.47 5.62
CA MET A 1 -61.85 -11.99 4.30
C MET A 1 -61.66 -10.81 3.39
N GLY A 2 -60.46 -10.23 3.40
CA GLY A 2 -60.02 -9.18 2.48
C GLY A 2 -58.91 -9.76 1.60
N GLU A 3 -58.88 -9.34 0.33
CA GLU A 3 -58.10 -9.90 -0.77
C GLU A 3 -56.69 -10.33 -0.40
N HIS A 4 -56.34 -11.58 -0.72
CA HIS A 4 -54.96 -12.06 -0.60
C HIS A 4 -54.08 -11.30 -1.60
N VAL A 5 -53.12 -10.55 -1.07
CA VAL A 5 -52.02 -9.95 -1.83
C VAL A 5 -51.34 -11.07 -2.63
N GLY A 6 -51.46 -11.04 -3.95
CA GLY A 6 -50.82 -12.01 -4.85
C GLY A 6 -49.29 -11.90 -4.83
N THR A 7 -48.62 -12.84 -5.48
CA THR A 7 -47.16 -12.76 -5.69
C THR A 7 -46.80 -11.48 -6.45
N ALA A 8 -45.89 -10.70 -5.89
CA ALA A 8 -45.33 -9.50 -6.50
C ALA A 8 -43.93 -9.76 -7.08
N GLU A 9 -43.60 -9.17 -8.22
CA GLU A 9 -42.23 -9.21 -8.75
C GLU A 9 -41.29 -8.40 -7.85
N ALA A 10 -40.03 -8.82 -7.73
CA ALA A 10 -39.03 -8.07 -6.97
C ALA A 10 -38.59 -6.80 -7.71
N THR A 11 -38.31 -5.74 -6.95
CA THR A 11 -37.63 -4.52 -7.43
C THR A 11 -36.19 -4.80 -7.78
N TYR A 12 -35.54 -3.92 -8.56
CA TYR A 12 -34.14 -4.12 -8.92
C TYR A 12 -33.19 -4.10 -7.72
N ALA A 13 -33.46 -3.28 -6.71
CA ALA A 13 -32.71 -3.31 -5.46
C ALA A 13 -32.86 -4.66 -4.74
N GLN A 14 -34.06 -5.25 -4.74
CA GLN A 14 -34.30 -6.59 -4.17
C GLN A 14 -33.61 -7.69 -4.97
N HIS A 15 -33.55 -7.56 -6.30
CA HIS A 15 -32.78 -8.46 -7.16
C HIS A 15 -31.30 -8.48 -6.79
N ALA A 16 -30.67 -7.31 -6.59
CA ALA A 16 -29.26 -7.22 -6.25
C ALA A 16 -28.94 -7.88 -4.89
N VAL A 17 -29.81 -7.65 -3.89
CA VAL A 17 -29.71 -8.30 -2.58
C VAL A 17 -29.87 -9.81 -2.71
N TRP A 18 -30.90 -10.28 -3.41
CA TRP A 18 -31.15 -11.72 -3.63
C TRP A 18 -29.99 -12.40 -4.36
N PHE A 19 -29.44 -11.74 -5.39
CA PHE A 19 -28.28 -12.25 -6.12
C PHE A 19 -27.08 -12.47 -5.20
N THR A 20 -26.80 -11.50 -4.33
CA THR A 20 -25.71 -11.59 -3.35
C THR A 20 -25.94 -12.71 -2.32
N GLU A 21 -27.21 -12.93 -1.92
CA GLU A 21 -27.62 -14.05 -1.05
C GLU A 21 -27.37 -15.41 -1.74
N GLN A 22 -27.74 -15.55 -3.01
CA GLN A 22 -27.50 -16.79 -3.76
C GLN A 22 -26.02 -17.04 -4.04
N ALA A 23 -25.20 -15.99 -4.19
CA ALA A 23 -23.75 -16.12 -4.32
C ALA A 23 -23.05 -16.53 -3.00
N GLY A 24 -23.77 -16.60 -1.87
CA GLY A 24 -23.21 -17.04 -0.58
C GLY A 24 -22.31 -16.02 0.12
N VAL A 25 -22.21 -14.79 -0.40
CA VAL A 25 -21.35 -13.72 0.14
C VAL A 25 -22.11 -12.73 1.04
N ALA A 26 -23.42 -12.91 1.22
CA ALA A 26 -24.29 -12.02 1.99
C ALA A 26 -24.25 -12.23 3.50
N GLY A 27 -24.11 -13.46 4.00
CA GLY A 27 -24.07 -13.77 5.43
C GLY A 27 -25.17 -13.07 6.25
N THR A 28 -24.79 -12.21 7.19
CA THR A 28 -25.72 -11.36 7.97
C THR A 28 -25.73 -9.89 7.52
N ALA A 29 -25.11 -9.55 6.38
CA ALA A 29 -25.00 -8.15 5.90
C ALA A 29 -26.33 -7.50 5.58
N TYR A 30 -27.34 -8.30 5.24
CA TYR A 30 -28.68 -7.82 4.96
C TYR A 30 -29.62 -7.99 6.15
N HIS A 31 -29.13 -8.32 7.33
CA HIS A 31 -29.93 -8.14 8.53
C HIS A 31 -29.99 -6.66 8.89
N MET A 32 -31.13 -6.22 9.41
CA MET A 32 -31.27 -4.92 10.03
C MET A 32 -32.13 -5.05 11.28
N ALA A 33 -31.94 -4.14 12.23
CA ALA A 33 -32.77 -4.12 13.42
C ALA A 33 -33.16 -2.70 13.85
N LEU A 34 -34.28 -2.64 14.57
CA LEU A 34 -34.77 -1.51 15.34
C LEU A 34 -34.96 -1.99 16.79
N GLY A 35 -34.42 -1.26 17.76
CA GLY A 35 -34.66 -1.48 19.17
C GLY A 35 -35.59 -0.41 19.75
N VAL A 36 -36.51 -0.78 20.63
CA VAL A 36 -37.26 0.16 21.47
C VAL A 36 -37.22 -0.31 22.91
N ARG A 37 -36.59 0.48 23.79
CA ARG A 37 -36.60 0.24 25.23
C ARG A 37 -37.86 0.84 25.84
N PHE A 38 -38.47 0.11 26.76
CA PHE A 38 -39.61 0.56 27.54
C PHE A 38 -39.33 0.39 29.04
N ALA A 39 -39.95 1.26 29.84
CA ALA A 39 -40.04 1.10 31.28
C ALA A 39 -40.92 -0.10 31.69
N ALA A 40 -40.96 -0.40 32.99
CA ALA A 40 -41.59 -1.62 33.52
C ALA A 40 -43.13 -1.61 33.47
N ASP A 41 -43.75 -0.46 33.27
CA ASP A 41 -45.18 -0.22 33.18
C ASP A 41 -45.78 -0.43 31.78
N LEU A 42 -45.02 -1.02 30.85
CA LEU A 42 -45.47 -1.36 29.51
C LEU A 42 -46.71 -2.29 29.53
N ASP A 43 -47.81 -1.84 28.90
CA ASP A 43 -48.92 -2.74 28.54
C ASP A 43 -48.48 -3.68 27.39
N ARG A 44 -48.11 -4.91 27.76
CA ARG A 44 -47.64 -5.91 26.80
C ARG A 44 -48.71 -6.34 25.80
N ARG A 45 -49.99 -6.33 26.17
CA ARG A 45 -51.09 -6.71 25.27
C ARG A 45 -51.23 -5.67 24.16
N ALA A 46 -51.25 -4.39 24.54
CA ALA A 46 -51.30 -3.29 23.58
C ALA A 46 -50.07 -3.30 22.64
N LEU A 47 -48.89 -3.68 23.14
CA LEU A 47 -47.70 -3.81 22.29
C LEU A 47 -47.82 -4.95 21.27
N VAL A 48 -48.32 -6.12 21.69
CA VAL A 48 -48.54 -7.25 20.77
C VAL A 48 -49.56 -6.89 19.69
N GLU A 49 -50.64 -6.21 20.07
CA GLU A 49 -51.65 -5.69 19.13
C GLU A 49 -51.05 -4.66 18.16
N ALA A 50 -50.18 -3.78 18.65
CA ALA A 50 -49.48 -2.79 17.83
C ALA A 50 -48.55 -3.45 16.80
N CYS A 51 -47.74 -4.43 17.19
CA CYS A 51 -46.87 -5.18 16.27
C CYS A 51 -47.68 -5.89 15.17
N ALA A 52 -48.83 -6.48 15.53
CA ALA A 52 -49.71 -7.13 14.57
C ALA A 52 -50.33 -6.11 13.59
N ALA A 53 -50.79 -4.96 14.08
CA ALA A 53 -51.37 -3.91 13.26
C ALA A 53 -50.34 -3.32 12.27
N VAL A 54 -49.09 -3.14 12.71
CA VAL A 54 -47.99 -2.66 11.86
C VAL A 54 -47.61 -3.71 10.79
N ALA A 55 -47.56 -4.98 11.15
CA ALA A 55 -47.31 -6.07 10.19
C ALA A 55 -48.44 -6.17 9.14
N ASP A 56 -49.69 -5.93 9.54
CA ASP A 56 -50.84 -5.89 8.62
C ASP A 56 -50.84 -4.62 7.73
N ARG A 57 -50.38 -3.47 8.25
CA ARG A 57 -50.22 -2.23 7.48
C ARG A 57 -49.12 -2.32 6.42
N HIS A 58 -48.04 -3.06 6.72
CA HIS A 58 -46.88 -3.25 5.85
C HIS A 58 -46.67 -4.72 5.48
N PRO A 59 -47.43 -5.26 4.50
CA PRO A 59 -47.41 -6.69 4.16
C PRO A 59 -46.03 -7.26 3.82
N VAL A 60 -45.09 -6.43 3.37
CA VAL A 60 -43.71 -6.84 3.04
C VAL A 60 -42.96 -7.45 4.24
N LEU A 61 -43.29 -7.03 5.47
CA LEU A 61 -42.72 -7.59 6.70
C LEU A 61 -43.09 -9.06 6.89
N GLY A 62 -44.28 -9.46 6.43
CA GLY A 62 -44.80 -10.83 6.48
C GLY A 62 -44.56 -11.64 5.21
N ALA A 63 -43.74 -11.17 4.28
CA ALA A 63 -43.50 -11.85 3.00
C ALA A 63 -42.48 -12.99 3.11
N ARG A 64 -42.38 -13.77 2.03
CA ARG A 64 -41.31 -14.72 1.70
C ARG A 64 -40.87 -14.49 0.24
N VAL A 65 -39.68 -14.94 -0.10
CA VAL A 65 -39.16 -14.96 -1.46
C VAL A 65 -39.60 -16.24 -2.16
N VAL A 66 -40.18 -16.09 -3.34
CA VAL A 66 -40.49 -17.17 -4.28
C VAL A 66 -39.74 -16.90 -5.58
N THR A 67 -39.43 -17.93 -6.36
CA THR A 67 -38.80 -17.78 -7.68
C THR A 67 -39.73 -18.29 -8.76
N ASP A 68 -39.76 -17.61 -9.91
CA ASP A 68 -40.47 -18.10 -11.09
C ASP A 68 -39.71 -19.26 -11.77
N ALA A 69 -40.25 -19.73 -12.91
CA ALA A 69 -39.62 -20.79 -13.70
C ALA A 69 -38.27 -20.36 -14.29
N ASP A 70 -37.93 -19.08 -14.39
CA ASP A 70 -36.61 -18.64 -14.84
C ASP A 70 -35.67 -18.32 -13.65
N GLY A 71 -36.07 -18.60 -12.41
CA GLY A 71 -35.27 -18.30 -11.20
C GLY A 71 -35.32 -16.83 -10.75
N THR A 72 -36.20 -16.02 -11.34
CA THR A 72 -36.42 -14.61 -11.00
C THR A 72 -37.11 -14.50 -9.64
N PRO A 73 -36.56 -13.78 -8.64
CA PRO A 73 -37.21 -13.61 -7.34
C PRO A 73 -38.49 -12.74 -7.42
N GLY A 74 -39.46 -13.11 -6.58
CA GLY A 74 -40.66 -12.34 -6.26
C GLY A 74 -41.00 -12.47 -4.78
N LEU A 75 -41.89 -11.61 -4.29
CA LEU A 75 -42.37 -11.61 -2.91
C LEU A 75 -43.81 -12.13 -2.85
N ALA A 76 -44.04 -13.14 -2.00
CA ALA A 76 -45.37 -13.68 -1.73
C ALA A 76 -45.65 -13.66 -0.22
N PRO A 77 -46.92 -13.69 0.22
CA PRO A 77 -47.23 -13.88 1.63
C PRO A 77 -46.60 -15.17 2.19
N ALA A 78 -46.01 -15.10 3.38
CA ALA A 78 -45.58 -16.30 4.10
C ALA A 78 -46.80 -17.03 4.69
N ASP A 79 -46.66 -18.34 4.96
CA ASP A 79 -47.77 -19.14 5.51
C ASP A 79 -48.06 -18.78 6.99
N GLY A 80 -47.12 -18.12 7.67
CA GLY A 80 -47.23 -17.64 9.05
C GLY A 80 -47.20 -16.12 9.17
N ARG A 81 -47.91 -15.57 10.17
CA ARG A 81 -47.85 -14.15 10.51
C ARG A 81 -46.61 -13.83 11.35
N ALA A 82 -46.01 -12.66 11.13
CA ALA A 82 -45.02 -12.12 12.04
C ALA A 82 -45.66 -11.93 13.42
N SER A 83 -45.19 -12.69 14.42
CA SER A 83 -45.72 -12.68 15.78
C SER A 83 -44.63 -12.25 16.77
N VAL A 84 -45.05 -11.76 17.93
CA VAL A 84 -44.13 -11.35 18.99
C VAL A 84 -43.70 -12.57 19.80
N THR A 85 -42.40 -12.82 19.83
CA THR A 85 -41.78 -13.81 20.72
C THR A 85 -41.30 -13.15 22.01
N PHE A 86 -41.18 -13.91 23.09
CA PHE A 86 -40.82 -13.40 24.41
C PHE A 86 -39.53 -14.05 24.92
N GLY A 87 -38.70 -13.30 25.63
CA GLY A 87 -37.47 -13.81 26.22
C GLY A 87 -36.93 -12.94 27.36
N GLU A 88 -35.84 -13.38 27.95
CA GLU A 88 -35.09 -12.61 28.96
C GLU A 88 -34.14 -11.62 28.28
N TRP A 89 -34.04 -10.41 28.82
CA TRP A 89 -33.14 -9.39 28.30
C TRP A 89 -31.73 -9.57 28.86
N THR A 90 -30.86 -10.14 28.03
CA THR A 90 -29.41 -10.23 28.22
C THR A 90 -28.69 -9.83 26.93
N ASP A 91 -27.45 -9.37 27.03
CA ASP A 91 -26.65 -9.00 25.85
C ASP A 91 -26.43 -10.20 24.92
N ALA A 92 -26.21 -11.39 25.49
CA ALA A 92 -26.07 -12.63 24.73
C ALA A 92 -27.34 -12.94 23.92
N ARG A 93 -28.53 -12.75 24.51
CA ARG A 93 -29.80 -12.99 23.82
C ARG A 93 -30.05 -11.98 22.70
N VAL A 94 -29.69 -10.71 22.91
CA VAL A 94 -29.75 -9.68 21.87
C VAL A 94 -28.83 -10.05 20.70
N ALA A 95 -27.58 -10.42 20.98
CA ALA A 95 -26.63 -10.82 19.96
C ALA A 95 -27.10 -12.06 19.17
N GLU A 96 -27.66 -13.05 19.85
CA GLU A 96 -28.24 -14.25 19.21
C GLU A 96 -29.36 -13.90 18.23
N GLU A 97 -30.31 -13.05 18.63
CA GLU A 97 -31.44 -12.65 17.78
C GLU A 97 -31.02 -11.81 16.56
N LEU A 98 -29.97 -11.00 16.70
CA LEU A 98 -29.39 -10.21 15.61
C LEU A 98 -28.59 -11.06 14.62
N ALA A 99 -27.89 -12.09 15.11
CA ALA A 99 -27.11 -13.02 14.29
C ALA A 99 -27.97 -14.10 13.62
N ARG A 100 -29.18 -14.36 14.13
CA ARG A 100 -30.06 -15.42 13.63
C ARG A 100 -30.44 -15.19 12.15
N PRO A 101 -30.11 -16.10 11.23
CA PRO A 101 -30.45 -15.99 9.80
C PRO A 101 -31.95 -15.85 9.54
N HIS A 102 -32.32 -15.17 8.46
CA HIS A 102 -33.68 -15.23 7.91
C HIS A 102 -33.74 -16.32 6.83
N ASP A 103 -34.65 -17.29 6.99
CA ASP A 103 -34.99 -18.18 5.87
C ASP A 103 -35.91 -17.44 4.91
N LEU A 104 -35.33 -16.91 3.85
CA LEU A 104 -36.03 -16.08 2.88
C LEU A 104 -37.11 -16.84 2.12
N ARG A 105 -36.99 -18.16 1.93
CA ARG A 105 -37.96 -18.96 1.18
C ARG A 105 -39.18 -19.33 2.02
N VAL A 106 -39.02 -19.42 3.34
CA VAL A 106 -40.11 -19.71 4.28
C VAL A 106 -40.79 -18.42 4.76
N GLY A 107 -40.00 -17.39 5.07
CA GLY A 107 -40.47 -16.16 5.72
C GLY A 107 -40.92 -16.39 7.17
N PRO A 108 -41.50 -15.36 7.84
CA PRO A 108 -41.62 -13.98 7.39
C PRO A 108 -40.25 -13.24 7.35
N LEU A 109 -40.17 -12.17 6.55
CA LEU A 109 -38.97 -11.33 6.44
C LEU A 109 -38.70 -10.46 7.69
N ALA A 110 -39.64 -10.39 8.64
CA ALA A 110 -39.51 -9.67 9.91
C ALA A 110 -39.79 -10.57 11.13
N ARG A 111 -39.10 -10.30 12.23
CA ARG A 111 -39.31 -10.94 13.54
C ARG A 111 -39.41 -9.88 14.64
N PHE A 112 -40.39 -10.05 15.52
CA PHE A 112 -40.57 -9.20 16.71
C PHE A 112 -40.24 -10.01 17.96
N THR A 113 -39.35 -9.49 18.80
CA THR A 113 -38.91 -10.16 20.02
C THR A 113 -38.95 -9.18 21.19
N LEU A 114 -39.81 -9.45 22.18
CA LEU A 114 -39.89 -8.67 23.42
C LEU A 114 -39.03 -9.34 24.49
N LEU A 115 -37.92 -8.71 24.83
CA LEU A 115 -37.03 -9.13 25.90
C LEU A 115 -37.35 -8.38 27.19
N THR A 116 -37.32 -9.07 28.33
CA THR A 116 -37.64 -8.50 29.64
C THR A 116 -36.47 -8.67 30.61
N ALA A 117 -36.01 -7.58 31.22
CA ALA A 117 -34.97 -7.60 32.25
C ALA A 117 -35.52 -8.01 33.61
N ALA A 118 -34.63 -8.42 34.53
CA ALA A 118 -35.00 -8.81 35.89
C ALA A 118 -35.69 -7.69 36.69
N ASP A 119 -35.42 -6.42 36.36
CA ASP A 119 -36.05 -5.24 36.97
C ASP A 119 -37.38 -4.83 36.31
N GLY A 120 -37.88 -5.65 35.37
CA GLY A 120 -39.14 -5.44 34.67
C GLY A 120 -39.05 -4.53 33.45
N ARG A 121 -37.91 -3.90 33.14
CA ARG A 121 -37.74 -3.13 31.91
C ARG A 121 -37.78 -4.03 30.67
N HIS A 122 -38.13 -3.43 29.54
CA HIS A 122 -38.38 -4.15 28.30
C HIS A 122 -37.54 -3.64 27.13
N LEU A 123 -37.17 -4.53 26.22
CA LEU A 123 -36.59 -4.20 24.92
C LEU A 123 -37.39 -4.94 23.83
N LEU A 124 -38.09 -4.20 22.98
CA LEU A 124 -38.62 -4.73 21.74
C LEU A 124 -37.51 -4.67 20.69
N LEU A 125 -37.10 -5.83 20.20
CA LEU A 125 -36.20 -5.97 19.07
C LEU A 125 -37.01 -6.35 17.83
N VAL A 126 -36.89 -5.56 16.76
CA VAL A 126 -37.48 -5.86 15.46
C VAL A 126 -36.37 -6.16 14.48
N CYS A 127 -36.14 -7.44 14.17
CA CYS A 127 -35.15 -7.88 13.19
C CYS A 127 -35.84 -8.05 11.83
N VAL A 128 -35.31 -7.40 10.79
CA VAL A 128 -35.89 -7.43 9.45
C VAL A 128 -34.79 -7.64 8.41
N HIS A 129 -35.07 -8.46 7.40
CA HIS A 129 -34.18 -8.61 6.26
C HIS A 129 -34.22 -7.36 5.35
N HIS A 130 -33.09 -6.97 4.77
CA HIS A 130 -32.93 -5.75 3.96
C HIS A 130 -33.77 -5.80 2.68
N LEU A 131 -34.23 -6.98 2.23
CA LEU A 131 -35.23 -7.14 1.16
C LEU A 131 -36.56 -6.44 1.46
N ALA A 132 -36.93 -6.31 2.73
CA ALA A 132 -38.20 -5.75 3.19
C ALA A 132 -38.05 -4.41 3.92
N PHE A 133 -36.83 -3.89 4.02
CA PHE A 133 -36.52 -2.81 4.97
C PHE A 133 -35.35 -1.97 4.47
N ASP A 134 -35.27 -0.71 4.88
CA ASP A 134 -34.11 0.16 4.66
C ASP A 134 -33.92 1.15 5.83
N GLY A 135 -32.93 2.03 5.74
CA GLY A 135 -32.63 3.01 6.79
C GLY A 135 -33.77 3.98 7.11
N MET A 136 -34.59 4.38 6.12
CA MET A 136 -35.75 5.25 6.35
C MET A 136 -36.97 4.48 6.87
N SER A 137 -37.08 3.20 6.55
CA SER A 137 -38.11 2.30 7.07
C SER A 137 -38.05 2.21 8.60
N LYS A 138 -36.86 2.39 9.21
CA LYS A 138 -36.72 2.48 10.68
C LYS A 138 -37.60 3.59 11.26
N ASP A 139 -37.59 4.77 10.65
CA ASP A 139 -38.34 5.93 11.15
C ASP A 139 -39.85 5.74 10.96
N VAL A 140 -40.26 5.16 9.83
CA VAL A 140 -41.66 4.81 9.55
C VAL A 140 -42.15 3.77 10.56
N LEU A 141 -41.41 2.69 10.72
CA LEU A 141 -41.78 1.58 11.61
C LEU A 141 -41.91 2.03 13.07
N ALA A 142 -40.96 2.85 13.55
CA ALA A 142 -40.98 3.34 14.93
C ALA A 142 -42.20 4.23 15.21
N ARG A 143 -42.56 5.11 14.27
CA ARG A 143 -43.77 5.95 14.36
C ARG A 143 -45.04 5.11 14.33
N ASP A 144 -45.16 4.22 13.35
CA ASP A 144 -46.35 3.38 13.19
C ASP A 144 -46.55 2.45 14.39
N LEU A 145 -45.47 1.96 15.02
CA LEU A 145 -45.55 1.19 16.27
C LEU A 145 -46.10 2.04 17.43
N ALA A 146 -45.67 3.29 17.57
CA ALA A 146 -46.15 4.18 18.62
C ALA A 146 -47.62 4.55 18.43
N ASP A 147 -48.03 4.86 17.20
CA ASP A 147 -49.41 5.19 16.86
C ASP A 147 -50.34 3.98 17.07
N ALA A 148 -49.92 2.78 16.63
CA ALA A 148 -50.67 1.55 16.82
C ALA A 148 -50.77 1.16 18.31
N TYR A 149 -49.70 1.41 19.09
CA TYR A 149 -49.71 1.20 20.54
C TYR A 149 -50.71 2.12 21.25
N ALA A 150 -50.73 3.41 20.90
CA ALA A 150 -51.68 4.37 21.44
C ALA A 150 -53.13 3.99 21.11
N ALA A 151 -53.39 3.54 19.88
CA ALA A 151 -54.72 3.07 19.46
C ALA A 151 -55.17 1.83 20.25
N ALA A 152 -54.28 0.85 20.41
CA ALA A 152 -54.55 -0.39 21.16
C ALA A 152 -54.83 -0.12 22.64
N LEU A 153 -54.09 0.80 23.27
CA LEU A 153 -54.36 1.26 24.63
C LEU A 153 -55.74 1.92 24.77
N ALA A 154 -56.16 2.69 23.78
CA ALA A 154 -57.47 3.33 23.74
C ALA A 154 -58.62 2.37 23.38
N GLY A 155 -58.34 1.10 23.07
CA GLY A 155 -59.33 0.13 22.59
C GLY A 155 -59.89 0.47 21.21
N THR A 156 -59.13 1.21 20.41
CA THR A 156 -59.47 1.63 19.05
C THR A 156 -58.59 0.93 18.02
N SER A 157 -59.06 0.81 16.77
CA SER A 157 -58.19 0.37 15.67
C SER A 157 -57.35 1.55 15.19
N ALA A 158 -56.07 1.32 14.88
CA ALA A 158 -55.27 2.27 14.12
C ALA A 158 -56.00 2.60 12.80
N GLN A 159 -56.14 3.90 12.48
CA GLN A 159 -56.98 4.39 11.38
C GLN A 159 -56.31 4.31 10.00
N ALA A 160 -55.01 4.02 9.94
CA ALA A 160 -54.26 4.10 8.69
C ALA A 160 -54.54 2.88 7.81
N ALA A 161 -55.01 3.11 6.57
CA ALA A 161 -55.34 2.05 5.63
C ALA A 161 -54.10 1.18 5.31
N PRO A 162 -54.25 -0.14 5.13
CA PRO A 162 -53.16 -0.99 4.66
C PRO A 162 -52.69 -0.53 3.27
N HIS A 163 -51.39 -0.64 3.01
CA HIS A 163 -50.86 -0.40 1.67
C HIS A 163 -51.19 -1.59 0.76
N THR A 164 -52.43 -1.61 0.22
CA THR A 164 -53.01 -2.73 -0.53
C THR A 164 -52.57 -2.84 -1.98
N ASP A 165 -52.01 -1.77 -2.56
CA ASP A 165 -51.56 -1.75 -3.96
C ASP A 165 -50.38 -2.72 -4.24
N GLY A 166 -49.82 -3.30 -3.17
CA GLY A 166 -48.81 -4.35 -3.23
C GLY A 166 -47.47 -3.88 -3.79
N TYR A 167 -46.43 -4.68 -3.55
CA TYR A 167 -45.10 -4.45 -4.13
C TYR A 167 -45.09 -4.65 -5.67
N ALA A 168 -46.12 -5.28 -6.24
CA ALA A 168 -46.21 -5.59 -7.66
C ALA A 168 -46.32 -4.33 -8.53
N GLY A 169 -47.08 -3.32 -8.09
CA GLY A 169 -47.18 -2.04 -8.79
C GLY A 169 -45.88 -1.24 -8.72
N ASP A 170 -45.15 -1.34 -7.61
CA ASP A 170 -43.88 -0.65 -7.41
C ASP A 170 -42.77 -1.19 -8.32
N ALA A 171 -42.67 -2.52 -8.50
CA ALA A 171 -41.68 -3.14 -9.39
C ALA A 171 -41.93 -2.82 -10.88
N ALA A 172 -43.20 -2.80 -11.32
CA ALA A 172 -43.53 -2.39 -12.69
C ALA A 172 -43.21 -0.89 -12.92
N ALA A 173 -43.63 -0.03 -12.00
CA ALA A 173 -43.36 1.40 -12.09
C ALA A 173 -41.87 1.76 -11.96
N GLU A 174 -41.07 0.96 -11.25
CA GLU A 174 -39.62 1.09 -11.20
C GLU A 174 -38.99 0.74 -12.55
N ARG A 175 -39.40 -0.39 -13.16
CA ARG A 175 -38.89 -0.81 -14.48
C ARG A 175 -39.17 0.22 -15.56
N ASP A 176 -40.38 0.77 -15.60
CA ASP A 176 -40.73 1.83 -16.55
C ASP A 176 -39.86 3.07 -16.35
N ARG A 177 -39.63 3.49 -15.10
CA ARG A 177 -38.73 4.61 -14.77
C ARG A 177 -37.29 4.34 -15.21
N VAL A 178 -36.77 3.15 -14.91
CA VAL A 178 -35.41 2.76 -15.29
C VAL A 178 -35.26 2.70 -16.80
N ALA A 179 -36.22 2.12 -17.52
CA ALA A 179 -36.17 2.00 -18.98
C ALA A 179 -36.05 3.36 -19.68
N VAL A 180 -36.67 4.41 -19.13
CA VAL A 180 -36.58 5.79 -19.66
C VAL A 180 -35.17 6.37 -19.50
N ASP A 181 -34.55 6.22 -18.33
CA ASP A 181 -33.25 6.84 -18.03
C ASP A 181 -32.04 5.95 -18.41
N LEU A 182 -32.24 4.65 -18.63
CA LEU A 182 -31.16 3.68 -18.85
C LEU A 182 -30.25 4.03 -20.04
N PRO A 183 -30.73 4.45 -21.22
CA PRO A 183 -29.85 4.85 -22.33
C PRO A 183 -28.92 6.02 -21.95
N ALA A 184 -29.46 7.04 -21.28
CA ALA A 184 -28.68 8.19 -20.83
C ALA A 184 -27.72 7.82 -19.69
N ALA A 185 -28.12 6.91 -18.80
CA ALA A 185 -27.25 6.38 -17.76
C ALA A 185 -26.06 5.61 -18.36
N ARG A 186 -26.29 4.75 -19.35
CA ARG A 186 -25.23 4.02 -20.06
C ARG A 186 -24.22 4.98 -20.70
N GLU A 187 -24.70 6.02 -21.38
CA GLU A 187 -23.81 7.04 -21.98
C GLU A 187 -23.02 7.82 -20.92
N PHE A 188 -23.65 8.14 -19.78
CA PHE A 188 -22.99 8.82 -18.68
C PHE A 188 -21.90 7.96 -18.06
N TRP A 189 -22.21 6.71 -17.70
CA TRP A 189 -21.27 5.82 -17.02
C TRP A 189 -20.21 5.24 -17.97
N ALA A 190 -20.43 5.20 -19.28
CA ALA A 190 -19.37 4.91 -20.25
C ALA A 190 -18.24 5.96 -20.20
N ARG A 191 -18.57 7.23 -19.89
CA ARG A 191 -17.59 8.33 -19.75
C ARG A 191 -17.03 8.47 -18.33
N HIS A 192 -17.75 7.96 -17.33
CA HIS A 192 -17.44 8.12 -15.90
C HIS A 192 -17.35 6.77 -15.20
N ARG A 193 -16.86 5.75 -15.90
CA ARG A 193 -16.81 4.38 -15.38
C ARG A 193 -16.04 4.40 -14.06
N PRO A 194 -16.62 3.87 -12.97
CA PRO A 194 -15.89 3.74 -11.72
C PRO A 194 -14.85 2.64 -11.90
N ASP A 195 -13.58 3.01 -11.94
CA ASP A 195 -12.50 2.03 -11.92
C ASP A 195 -12.28 1.52 -10.49
N ALA A 196 -11.96 0.23 -10.36
CA ALA A 196 -11.51 -0.33 -9.11
C ALA A 196 -10.15 0.30 -8.76
N ALA A 197 -10.16 1.26 -7.85
CA ALA A 197 -8.95 1.92 -7.39
C ALA A 197 -8.52 1.33 -6.05
N ASP A 198 -7.22 1.05 -5.91
CA ASP A 198 -6.62 0.76 -4.61
C ASP A 198 -6.83 1.96 -3.69
N VAL A 199 -7.69 1.81 -2.70
CA VAL A 199 -7.94 2.85 -1.71
C VAL A 199 -6.88 2.80 -0.63
N VAL A 200 -6.38 3.97 -0.24
CA VAL A 200 -5.51 4.12 0.92
C VAL A 200 -6.35 4.62 2.09
N LEU A 201 -6.44 3.82 3.14
CA LEU A 201 -6.94 4.22 4.45
C LEU A 201 -5.91 3.83 5.54
N PRO A 202 -5.76 4.63 6.61
CA PRO A 202 -4.99 4.23 7.78
C PRO A 202 -5.39 2.83 8.26
N GLY A 203 -4.42 1.90 8.30
CA GLY A 203 -4.62 0.55 8.82
C GLY A 203 -5.38 -0.42 7.89
N LEU A 204 -5.66 -0.05 6.64
CA LEU A 204 -6.30 -0.96 5.69
C LEU A 204 -5.38 -2.10 5.28
N ARG A 205 -5.85 -3.32 5.51
CA ARG A 205 -5.17 -4.57 5.11
C ARG A 205 -5.68 -5.10 3.78
N ARG A 206 -7.01 -5.08 3.61
CA ARG A 206 -7.71 -5.50 2.39
C ARG A 206 -9.10 -4.86 2.33
N VAL A 207 -9.65 -4.74 1.13
CA VAL A 207 -11.07 -4.40 0.96
C VAL A 207 -11.90 -5.67 1.14
N PRO A 208 -12.99 -5.65 1.94
CA PRO A 208 -13.93 -6.77 2.00
C PRO A 208 -14.52 -7.08 0.64
N THR A 209 -14.61 -8.37 0.30
CA THR A 209 -15.27 -8.86 -0.92
C THR A 209 -16.66 -9.42 -0.66
N GLY A 210 -17.04 -9.55 0.62
CA GLY A 210 -18.31 -10.07 1.09
C GLY A 210 -18.69 -9.46 2.44
N ALA A 211 -19.79 -9.97 3.00
CA ALA A 211 -20.25 -9.60 4.33
C ALA A 211 -19.32 -10.11 5.43
N GLU A 212 -18.89 -9.20 6.30
CA GLU A 212 -18.03 -9.53 7.46
C GLU A 212 -18.62 -8.96 8.74
N PRO A 213 -18.33 -9.54 9.93
CA PRO A 213 -18.71 -8.93 11.19
C PRO A 213 -18.30 -7.46 11.25
N GLY A 214 -19.27 -6.56 11.44
CA GLY A 214 -19.03 -5.12 11.45
C GLY A 214 -18.91 -4.56 12.86
N ALA A 215 -18.08 -3.53 13.02
CA ALA A 215 -18.00 -2.68 14.20
C ALA A 215 -18.26 -1.22 13.80
N VAL A 216 -18.80 -0.42 14.73
CA VAL A 216 -19.10 1.00 14.51
C VAL A 216 -18.34 1.85 15.51
N VAL A 217 -17.57 2.81 15.00
CA VAL A 217 -16.88 3.83 15.80
C VAL A 217 -17.66 5.14 15.70
N ALA A 218 -18.13 5.66 16.83
CA ALA A 218 -18.81 6.95 16.87
C ALA A 218 -17.79 8.11 16.75
N VAL A 219 -18.07 9.07 15.88
CA VAL A 219 -17.26 10.29 15.75
C VAL A 219 -17.92 11.40 16.56
N ALA A 220 -17.30 11.75 17.68
CA ALA A 220 -17.80 12.83 18.53
C ALA A 220 -17.63 14.20 17.83
N LEU A 221 -18.75 14.78 17.38
CA LEU A 221 -18.82 16.14 16.85
C LEU A 221 -19.43 17.08 17.91
N PRO A 222 -18.65 18.02 18.46
CA PRO A 222 -19.17 19.04 19.38
C PRO A 222 -20.32 19.86 18.76
N ALA A 223 -21.26 20.33 19.58
CA ALA A 223 -22.44 21.06 19.10
C ALA A 223 -22.09 22.32 18.30
N ASP A 224 -21.06 23.06 18.72
CA ASP A 224 -20.55 24.24 18.01
C ASP A 224 -19.98 23.91 16.63
N LEU A 225 -19.38 22.72 16.48
CA LEU A 225 -18.91 22.21 15.19
C LEU A 225 -20.08 21.86 14.27
N VAL A 226 -21.11 21.19 14.80
CA VAL A 226 -22.34 20.85 14.05
C VAL A 226 -23.05 22.12 13.56
N ASP A 227 -23.19 23.11 14.44
CA ASP A 227 -23.76 24.42 14.08
C ASP A 227 -22.90 25.14 13.04
N GLY A 228 -21.57 25.07 13.19
CA GLY A 228 -20.60 25.59 12.23
C GLY A 228 -20.74 24.98 10.85
N VAL A 229 -20.87 23.65 10.76
CA VAL A 229 -21.14 22.93 9.52
C VAL A 229 -22.44 23.44 8.88
N GLY A 230 -23.50 23.63 9.67
CA GLY A 230 -24.76 24.21 9.18
C GLY A 230 -24.60 25.63 8.60
N ARG A 231 -23.87 26.51 9.31
CA ARG A 231 -23.61 27.88 8.86
C ARG A 231 -22.78 27.91 7.57
N VAL A 232 -21.71 27.12 7.50
CA VAL A 232 -20.85 27.07 6.30
C VAL A 232 -21.59 26.48 5.12
N ALA A 233 -22.37 25.40 5.31
CA ALA A 233 -23.21 24.83 4.26
C ALA A 233 -24.15 25.90 3.67
N GLY A 234 -24.85 26.65 4.53
CA GLY A 234 -25.68 27.78 4.11
C GLY A 234 -24.92 28.86 3.35
N ARG A 235 -23.74 29.26 3.83
CA ARG A 235 -22.89 30.28 3.18
C ARG A 235 -22.38 29.85 1.80
N LEU A 236 -22.07 28.57 1.63
CA LEU A 236 -21.61 28.01 0.35
C LEU A 236 -22.76 27.67 -0.60
N GLY A 237 -23.99 27.69 -0.10
CA GLY A 237 -25.20 27.31 -0.83
C GLY A 237 -25.29 25.80 -1.08
N VAL A 238 -24.68 24.98 -0.23
CA VAL A 238 -24.68 23.51 -0.28
C VAL A 238 -25.48 22.95 0.91
N THR A 239 -25.87 21.68 0.87
CA THR A 239 -26.49 21.00 2.02
C THR A 239 -25.43 20.53 3.02
N ARG A 240 -25.82 20.24 4.27
CA ARG A 240 -24.92 19.61 5.25
C ARG A 240 -24.34 18.29 4.73
N PHE A 241 -25.18 17.49 4.06
CA PHE A 241 -24.75 16.25 3.41
C PHE A 241 -23.67 16.48 2.34
N GLU A 242 -23.91 17.41 1.41
CA GLU A 242 -22.95 17.76 0.35
C GLU A 242 -21.60 18.22 0.94
N LEU A 243 -21.63 18.98 2.03
CA LEU A 243 -20.42 19.43 2.73
C LEU A 243 -19.67 18.28 3.40
N LEU A 244 -20.39 17.36 4.07
CA LEU A 244 -19.79 16.18 4.70
C LEU A 244 -19.21 15.21 3.65
N LEU A 245 -19.91 15.01 2.54
CA LEU A 245 -19.41 14.22 1.41
C LEU A 245 -18.13 14.83 0.83
N ALA A 246 -18.08 16.16 0.67
CA ALA A 246 -16.87 16.86 0.26
C ALA A 246 -15.74 16.75 1.28
N ALA A 247 -16.04 16.71 2.58
CA ALA A 247 -15.04 16.46 3.61
C ALA A 247 -14.48 15.03 3.54
N VAL A 248 -15.30 14.03 3.24
CA VAL A 248 -14.83 12.65 3.02
C VAL A 248 -13.93 12.56 1.79
N HIS A 249 -14.31 13.16 0.66
CA HIS A 249 -13.45 13.22 -0.53
C HIS A 249 -12.11 13.94 -0.25
N ALA A 250 -12.17 15.10 0.42
CA ALA A 250 -10.97 15.82 0.82
C ALA A 250 -10.09 14.99 1.76
N LEU A 251 -10.67 14.25 2.72
CA LEU A 251 -9.91 13.38 3.61
C LEU A 251 -9.21 12.25 2.85
N LEU A 252 -9.92 11.56 1.96
CA LEU A 252 -9.33 10.52 1.11
C LEU A 252 -8.20 11.08 0.26
N HIS A 253 -8.40 12.26 -0.33
CA HIS A 253 -7.35 12.95 -1.07
C HIS A 253 -6.10 13.20 -0.22
N ARG A 254 -6.28 13.60 1.04
CA ARG A 254 -5.17 13.81 1.98
C ARG A 254 -4.49 12.52 2.44
N TYR A 255 -5.09 11.37 2.22
CA TYR A 255 -4.42 10.06 2.33
C TYR A 255 -3.72 9.62 1.03
N GLY A 256 -3.69 10.46 -0.01
CA GLY A 256 -3.04 10.19 -1.29
C GLY A 256 -3.95 9.54 -2.33
N ASN A 257 -5.25 9.38 -2.06
CA ASN A 257 -6.21 8.89 -3.04
C ASN A 257 -6.48 9.97 -4.10
N ARG A 258 -6.49 9.59 -5.39
CA ARG A 258 -6.86 10.51 -6.48
C ARG A 258 -8.00 9.92 -7.29
N GLY A 259 -9.08 10.68 -7.47
CA GLY A 259 -10.22 10.27 -8.28
C GLY A 259 -11.00 9.05 -7.77
N VAL A 260 -10.74 8.59 -6.54
CA VAL A 260 -11.40 7.39 -5.98
C VAL A 260 -12.91 7.65 -5.81
N PRO A 261 -13.77 6.77 -6.32
CA PRO A 261 -15.21 6.89 -6.15
C PRO A 261 -15.61 6.62 -4.70
N VAL A 262 -16.50 7.46 -4.16
CA VAL A 262 -17.19 7.24 -2.89
C VAL A 262 -18.61 6.83 -3.17
N GLY A 263 -19.02 5.66 -2.69
CA GLY A 263 -20.40 5.18 -2.83
C GLY A 263 -21.36 6.06 -2.04
N VAL A 264 -22.39 6.59 -2.67
CA VAL A 264 -23.42 7.38 -1.99
C VAL A 264 -24.72 6.61 -2.01
N THR A 265 -25.24 6.31 -0.81
CA THR A 265 -26.55 5.67 -0.66
C THR A 265 -27.66 6.70 -0.88
N LEU A 266 -28.43 6.53 -1.95
CA LEU A 266 -29.52 7.42 -2.35
C LEU A 266 -30.87 6.74 -2.17
N SER A 267 -31.85 7.51 -1.69
CA SER A 267 -33.26 7.07 -1.67
C SER A 267 -33.83 7.04 -3.08
N THR A 268 -34.51 5.93 -3.42
CA THR A 268 -35.28 5.78 -4.66
C THR A 268 -36.79 5.98 -4.45
N ARG A 269 -37.22 6.31 -3.22
CA ARG A 269 -38.64 6.55 -2.90
C ARG A 269 -39.24 7.70 -3.69
N ALA A 270 -40.42 7.46 -4.24
CA ALA A 270 -41.32 8.50 -4.71
C ALA A 270 -42.11 9.13 -3.53
N PRO A 271 -42.67 10.35 -3.67
CA PRO A 271 -43.43 11.01 -2.60
C PRO A 271 -44.55 10.15 -2.00
N GLU A 272 -45.25 9.37 -2.82
CA GLU A 272 -46.32 8.45 -2.43
C GLU A 272 -45.82 7.18 -1.69
N GLN A 273 -44.51 6.97 -1.62
CA GLN A 273 -43.86 5.86 -0.92
C GLN A 273 -43.18 6.33 0.39
N ALA A 274 -43.40 7.58 0.81
CA ALA A 274 -42.74 8.20 1.95
C ALA A 274 -43.10 7.55 3.31
N ASP A 275 -44.31 7.01 3.46
CA ASP A 275 -44.81 6.36 4.67
C ASP A 275 -44.78 4.82 4.60
N ARG A 276 -44.15 4.24 3.56
CA ARG A 276 -44.08 2.78 3.37
C ARG A 276 -42.87 2.17 4.04
N VAL A 277 -42.97 0.94 4.50
CA VAL A 277 -41.80 0.11 4.86
C VAL A 277 -41.34 -0.70 3.66
N GLY A 278 -40.02 -0.77 3.41
CA GLY A 278 -39.50 -1.45 2.23
C GLY A 278 -38.06 -1.14 1.85
N LEU A 279 -37.56 -1.81 0.80
CA LEU A 279 -36.24 -1.54 0.20
C LEU A 279 -36.33 -0.50 -0.92
N PHE A 280 -35.88 0.73 -0.66
CA PHE A 280 -35.90 1.83 -1.63
C PHE A 280 -34.59 2.62 -1.61
N VAL A 281 -33.46 1.92 -1.72
CA VAL A 281 -32.14 2.53 -1.79
C VAL A 281 -31.35 2.02 -2.99
N ASN A 282 -30.51 2.89 -3.53
CA ASN A 282 -29.52 2.54 -4.55
C ASN A 282 -28.21 3.23 -4.18
N GLU A 283 -27.09 2.52 -4.31
CA GLU A 283 -25.76 3.10 -4.11
C GLU A 283 -25.19 3.49 -5.47
N LEU A 284 -24.73 4.73 -5.61
CA LEU A 284 -24.05 5.19 -6.83
C LEU A 284 -22.70 5.83 -6.48
N PRO A 285 -21.64 5.55 -7.25
CA PRO A 285 -20.33 6.13 -7.02
C PRO A 285 -20.34 7.61 -7.39
N VAL A 286 -19.87 8.45 -6.48
CA VAL A 286 -19.59 9.85 -6.74
C VAL A 286 -18.09 10.01 -6.75
N THR A 287 -17.54 10.48 -7.87
CA THR A 287 -16.15 10.91 -7.97
C THR A 287 -16.06 12.41 -7.77
N ALA A 288 -14.91 12.88 -7.33
CA ALA A 288 -14.61 14.30 -7.28
C ALA A 288 -13.28 14.55 -7.97
N ASP A 289 -13.22 15.64 -8.74
CA ASP A 289 -11.96 16.10 -9.33
C ASP A 289 -10.96 16.44 -8.22
N ASP A 290 -9.68 16.42 -8.57
CA ASP A 290 -8.59 16.64 -7.63
C ASP A 290 -8.74 17.97 -6.86
N PRO A 291 -9.00 17.94 -5.54
CA PRO A 291 -9.22 19.16 -4.76
C PRO A 291 -7.93 19.97 -4.55
N ALA A 292 -6.75 19.43 -4.86
CA ALA A 292 -5.47 20.05 -4.51
C ALA A 292 -5.26 21.45 -5.11
N ALA A 293 -5.90 21.76 -6.25
CA ALA A 293 -5.73 23.03 -6.95
C ALA A 293 -6.62 24.16 -6.41
N GLY A 294 -7.54 23.89 -5.48
CA GLY A 294 -8.57 24.84 -5.07
C GLY A 294 -8.88 24.88 -3.57
N SER A 295 -9.74 25.83 -3.22
CA SER A 295 -10.31 25.96 -1.89
C SER A 295 -11.31 24.84 -1.58
N PHE A 296 -11.56 24.57 -0.29
CA PHE A 296 -12.61 23.65 0.10
C PHE A 296 -13.99 24.10 -0.41
N ALA A 297 -14.25 25.40 -0.45
CA ALA A 297 -15.49 25.97 -0.98
C ALA A 297 -15.72 25.62 -2.47
N GLU A 298 -14.67 25.65 -3.30
CA GLU A 298 -14.75 25.22 -4.69
C GLU A 298 -14.97 23.71 -4.80
N HIS A 299 -14.23 22.93 -4.01
CA HIS A 299 -14.39 21.48 -3.98
C HIS A 299 -15.82 21.06 -3.56
N ALA A 300 -16.39 21.65 -2.52
CA ALA A 300 -17.75 21.36 -2.08
C ALA A 300 -18.80 21.68 -3.16
N ARG A 301 -18.60 22.73 -3.94
CA ARG A 301 -19.47 23.06 -5.08
C ARG A 301 -19.31 22.07 -6.23
N ALA A 302 -18.09 21.62 -6.51
CA ALA A 302 -17.82 20.59 -7.52
C ALA A 302 -18.45 19.24 -7.13
N VAL A 303 -18.27 18.80 -5.88
CA VAL A 303 -18.92 17.60 -5.33
C VAL A 303 -20.43 17.70 -5.44
N ARG A 304 -21.03 18.84 -5.10
CA ARG A 304 -22.47 19.09 -5.30
C ARG A 304 -22.88 18.97 -6.78
N ALA A 305 -22.11 19.55 -7.69
CA ALA A 305 -22.42 19.48 -9.12
C ALA A 305 -22.41 18.04 -9.61
N ARG A 306 -21.37 17.26 -9.29
CA ARG A 306 -21.26 15.85 -9.65
C ARG A 306 -22.34 14.99 -8.98
N LEU A 307 -22.61 15.22 -7.70
CA LEU A 307 -23.70 14.52 -6.99
C LEU A 307 -25.05 14.76 -7.69
N ARG A 308 -25.33 15.98 -8.19
CA ARG A 308 -26.58 16.27 -8.92
C ARG A 308 -26.68 15.54 -10.25
N GLU A 309 -25.57 15.43 -10.99
CA GLU A 309 -25.50 14.63 -12.23
C GLU A 309 -25.81 13.17 -11.93
N VAL A 310 -25.17 12.60 -10.91
CA VAL A 310 -25.39 11.20 -10.46
C VAL A 310 -26.81 11.00 -9.93
N TYR A 311 -27.35 11.95 -9.17
CA TYR A 311 -28.68 11.88 -8.56
C TYR A 311 -29.80 11.74 -9.58
N ARG A 312 -29.60 12.24 -10.82
CA ARG A 312 -30.52 12.00 -11.93
C ARG A 312 -30.77 10.51 -12.15
N PHE A 313 -29.73 9.69 -12.05
CA PHE A 313 -29.76 8.26 -12.32
C PHE A 313 -30.02 7.41 -11.07
N ARG A 314 -30.42 8.01 -9.94
CA ARG A 314 -30.63 7.29 -8.65
C ARG A 314 -31.53 6.05 -8.75
N HIS A 315 -32.46 6.01 -9.69
CA HIS A 315 -33.34 4.86 -9.89
C HIS A 315 -32.71 3.75 -10.75
N VAL A 316 -31.65 4.02 -11.50
CA VAL A 316 -30.98 3.06 -12.39
C VAL A 316 -29.91 2.30 -11.60
N PRO A 317 -30.02 0.98 -11.44
CA PRO A 317 -28.95 0.17 -10.84
C PRO A 317 -27.67 0.29 -11.66
N LEU A 318 -26.53 0.51 -11.00
CA LEU A 318 -25.26 0.72 -11.69
C LEU A 318 -24.87 -0.47 -12.60
N ALA A 319 -25.09 -1.70 -12.12
CA ALA A 319 -24.80 -2.93 -12.88
C ALA A 319 -25.64 -3.06 -14.17
N HIS A 320 -26.71 -2.30 -14.34
CA HIS A 320 -27.47 -2.26 -15.61
C HIS A 320 -26.93 -1.20 -16.58
N ALA A 321 -26.29 -0.16 -16.05
CA ALA A 321 -25.72 0.92 -16.83
C ALA A 321 -24.25 0.69 -17.19
N VAL A 322 -23.54 -0.17 -16.46
CA VAL A 322 -22.14 -0.50 -16.68
C VAL A 322 -22.00 -2.00 -16.99
N SER A 323 -21.60 -2.29 -18.23
CA SER A 323 -21.30 -3.65 -18.71
C SER A 323 -20.13 -4.28 -17.93
N GLY A 324 -20.28 -5.57 -17.56
CA GLY A 324 -19.29 -6.36 -16.84
C GLY A 324 -19.11 -6.06 -15.35
N LEU A 325 -19.94 -5.17 -14.77
CA LEU A 325 -19.84 -4.83 -13.34
C LEU A 325 -20.54 -5.88 -12.47
N ARG A 326 -19.80 -6.49 -11.53
CA ARG A 326 -20.34 -7.48 -10.58
C ARG A 326 -21.33 -6.82 -9.60
N PRO A 327 -22.49 -7.45 -9.32
CA PRO A 327 -23.25 -7.18 -8.11
C PRO A 327 -22.40 -7.55 -6.90
N ALA A 328 -22.15 -6.58 -6.04
CA ALA A 328 -21.45 -6.79 -4.79
C ALA A 328 -22.28 -6.20 -3.64
N PRO A 329 -22.10 -6.69 -2.40
CA PRO A 329 -22.71 -6.07 -1.23
C PRO A 329 -22.41 -4.56 -1.12
N ALA A 330 -21.27 -4.13 -1.68
CA ALA A 330 -20.80 -2.76 -1.77
C ALA A 330 -20.12 -2.50 -3.13
N LEU A 331 -20.37 -1.33 -3.73
CA LEU A 331 -19.78 -0.97 -5.04
C LEU A 331 -18.40 -0.29 -4.91
N THR A 332 -18.11 0.24 -3.73
CA THR A 332 -16.93 1.08 -3.48
C THR A 332 -16.30 0.69 -2.15
N ALA A 333 -14.98 0.86 -2.02
CA ALA A 333 -14.30 0.58 -0.75
C ALA A 333 -14.70 1.55 0.37
N VAL A 334 -15.12 2.77 0.03
CA VAL A 334 -15.60 3.79 0.96
C VAL A 334 -16.96 4.30 0.51
N SER A 335 -17.94 4.29 1.41
CA SER A 335 -19.29 4.79 1.13
C SER A 335 -19.81 5.73 2.22
N VAL A 336 -20.82 6.52 1.87
CA VAL A 336 -21.49 7.47 2.76
C VAL A 336 -23.01 7.28 2.67
N GLY A 337 -23.63 7.01 3.81
CA GLY A 337 -25.07 7.05 3.98
C GLY A 337 -25.49 8.31 4.75
N TYR A 338 -26.49 9.03 4.26
CA TYR A 338 -27.06 10.18 4.96
C TYR A 338 -28.57 10.04 5.07
N ARG A 339 -29.09 10.17 6.29
CA ARG A 339 -30.53 10.24 6.53
C ARG A 339 -30.88 11.38 7.48
N ARG A 340 -32.01 12.03 7.22
CA ARG A 340 -32.60 12.99 8.15
C ARG A 340 -33.61 12.27 9.02
N ARG A 341 -33.44 12.37 10.34
CA ARG A 341 -34.36 11.79 11.33
C ARG A 341 -35.29 12.88 11.86
N GLY A 342 -36.57 12.54 12.04
CA GLY A 342 -37.52 13.37 12.77
C GLY A 342 -37.35 13.27 14.28
N ASP A 343 -38.35 13.74 15.02
CA ASP A 343 -38.42 13.52 16.47
C ASP A 343 -38.62 12.03 16.80
N ASP A 344 -38.10 11.61 17.94
CA ASP A 344 -38.33 10.25 18.43
C ASP A 344 -39.84 10.08 18.74
N PRO A 345 -40.45 8.95 18.33
CA PRO A 345 -41.87 8.72 18.56
C PRO A 345 -42.16 8.53 20.06
N ALA A 346 -43.28 9.11 20.51
CA ALA A 346 -43.73 9.00 21.90
C ALA A 346 -44.74 7.85 22.05
N PHE A 347 -44.46 6.92 22.98
CA PHE A 347 -45.37 5.84 23.30
C PHE A 347 -46.31 6.27 24.43
N ALA A 348 -47.63 6.20 24.17
CA ALA A 348 -48.63 6.70 25.09
C ALA A 348 -48.61 5.92 26.43
N GLY A 349 -48.52 6.62 27.56
CA GLY A 349 -48.64 6.00 28.88
C GLY A 349 -47.45 5.15 29.35
N VAL A 350 -46.32 5.16 28.64
CA VAL A 350 -45.09 4.44 29.04
C VAL A 350 -43.85 5.22 28.60
N ALA A 351 -42.82 5.28 29.46
CA ALA A 351 -41.54 5.86 29.06
C ALA A 351 -40.81 4.92 28.09
N ALA A 352 -40.42 5.43 26.93
CA ALA A 352 -39.75 4.67 25.88
C ALA A 352 -38.57 5.43 25.27
N ALA A 353 -37.59 4.69 24.75
CA ALA A 353 -36.47 5.24 23.99
C ALA A 353 -36.15 4.33 22.80
N VAL A 354 -36.06 4.91 21.61
CA VAL A 354 -35.71 4.18 20.39
C VAL A 354 -34.19 4.07 20.28
N GLU A 355 -33.69 2.86 20.04
CA GLU A 355 -32.28 2.58 19.82
C GLU A 355 -32.00 2.42 18.33
N TRP A 356 -31.57 3.51 17.71
CA TRP A 356 -31.35 3.60 16.27
C TRP A 356 -30.09 2.87 15.77
N THR A 357 -29.13 2.67 16.68
CA THR A 357 -27.80 2.11 16.44
C THR A 357 -27.58 0.76 17.13
N LEU A 358 -28.65 0.13 17.64
CA LEU A 358 -28.58 -1.14 18.38
C LEU A 358 -27.90 -2.26 17.56
N PHE A 359 -27.98 -2.16 16.23
CA PHE A 359 -27.29 -3.06 15.31
C PHE A 359 -26.37 -2.30 14.36
N GLY A 360 -25.07 -2.60 14.45
CA GLY A 360 -24.05 -2.06 13.56
C GLY A 360 -24.07 -2.67 12.17
N GLY A 361 -24.67 -3.85 11.97
CA GLY A 361 -24.68 -4.55 10.68
C GLY A 361 -23.37 -5.24 10.34
N ALA A 362 -23.41 -6.19 9.40
CA ALA A 362 -22.18 -6.69 8.79
C ALA A 362 -21.58 -5.59 7.92
N ALA A 363 -20.25 -5.45 7.97
CA ALA A 363 -19.50 -4.54 7.13
C ALA A 363 -19.38 -5.12 5.71
N ARG A 364 -19.57 -4.24 4.72
CA ARG A 364 -19.56 -4.56 3.29
C ARG A 364 -18.50 -3.77 2.53
N ASN A 365 -18.22 -2.56 3.00
CA ASN A 365 -17.15 -1.69 2.54
C ASN A 365 -15.94 -1.81 3.49
N ALA A 366 -14.78 -1.33 3.07
CA ALA A 366 -13.68 -1.11 4.00
C ALA A 366 -14.06 -0.08 5.07
N LEU A 367 -14.79 0.97 4.67
CA LEU A 367 -15.32 1.99 5.56
C LEU A 367 -16.68 2.52 5.05
N HIS A 368 -17.71 2.45 5.88
CA HIS A 368 -19.01 3.08 5.61
C HIS A 368 -19.27 4.20 6.63
N VAL A 369 -19.43 5.43 6.14
CA VAL A 369 -19.72 6.61 6.94
C VAL A 369 -21.23 6.78 7.04
N GLN A 370 -21.79 6.50 8.21
CA GLN A 370 -23.21 6.69 8.50
C GLN A 370 -23.42 8.07 9.12
N VAL A 371 -24.30 8.87 8.53
CA VAL A 371 -24.68 10.19 9.03
C VAL A 371 -26.18 10.23 9.31
N VAL A 372 -26.54 10.54 10.56
CA VAL A 372 -27.92 10.76 10.99
C VAL A 372 -28.08 12.21 11.42
N ASP A 373 -28.78 13.00 10.61
CA ASP A 373 -29.09 14.41 10.91
C ASP A 373 -30.44 14.47 11.62
N GLY A 374 -30.40 14.57 12.95
CA GLY A 374 -31.58 14.56 13.82
C GLY A 374 -31.88 15.93 14.45
N PRO A 375 -32.96 16.03 15.24
CA PRO A 375 -33.37 17.28 15.88
C PRO A 375 -32.32 17.82 16.87
N THR A 376 -31.58 16.92 17.51
CA THR A 376 -30.59 17.22 18.56
C THR A 376 -29.17 17.43 18.03
N GLY A 377 -28.93 17.26 16.72
CA GLY A 377 -27.60 17.36 16.13
C GLY A 377 -27.35 16.34 15.01
N VAL A 378 -26.08 16.20 14.63
CA VAL A 378 -25.63 15.24 13.60
C VAL A 378 -24.80 14.16 14.27
N ASP A 379 -25.29 12.92 14.19
CA ASP A 379 -24.55 11.73 14.64
C ASP A 379 -23.79 11.14 13.46
N VAL A 380 -22.49 10.87 13.65
CA VAL A 380 -21.62 10.26 12.63
C VAL A 380 -21.02 8.97 13.18
N GLY A 381 -21.24 7.87 12.47
CA GLY A 381 -20.67 6.55 12.77
C GLY A 381 -19.80 6.04 11.62
N LEU A 382 -18.65 5.45 11.94
CA LEU A 382 -17.76 4.81 11.00
C LEU A 382 -17.87 3.30 11.16
N GLN A 383 -18.60 2.66 10.25
CA GLN A 383 -18.74 1.21 10.23
C GLN A 383 -17.59 0.58 9.43
N HIS A 384 -16.97 -0.46 9.96
CA HIS A 384 -15.88 -1.18 9.31
C HIS A 384 -15.90 -2.67 9.67
N SER A 385 -15.17 -3.49 8.90
CA SER A 385 -14.80 -4.84 9.32
C SER A 385 -13.51 -4.77 10.14
N PRO A 386 -13.45 -5.32 11.37
CA PRO A 386 -12.21 -5.44 12.13
C PRO A 386 -11.14 -6.28 11.42
N ALA A 387 -11.53 -7.22 10.55
CA ALA A 387 -10.58 -7.98 9.74
C ALA A 387 -9.92 -7.10 8.66
N ALA A 388 -10.68 -6.17 8.07
CA ALA A 388 -10.20 -5.27 7.03
C ALA A 388 -9.35 -4.10 7.59
N ILE A 389 -9.82 -3.47 8.68
CA ILE A 389 -9.19 -2.32 9.32
C ILE A 389 -9.28 -2.49 10.84
N ASP A 390 -8.18 -2.30 11.57
CA ASP A 390 -8.22 -2.28 13.04
C ASP A 390 -9.09 -1.12 13.56
N THR A 391 -9.88 -1.36 14.62
CA THR A 391 -10.79 -0.35 15.20
C THR A 391 -10.07 0.92 15.62
N ASP A 392 -8.88 0.81 16.24
CA ASP A 392 -8.04 1.96 16.60
C ASP A 392 -7.66 2.83 15.38
N ALA A 393 -7.51 2.23 14.20
CA ALA A 393 -7.23 2.96 12.98
C ALA A 393 -8.47 3.73 12.49
N VAL A 394 -9.66 3.16 12.64
CA VAL A 394 -10.93 3.82 12.34
C VAL A 394 -11.21 4.97 13.31
N GLU A 395 -10.87 4.82 14.59
CA GLU A 395 -10.89 5.93 15.56
C GLU A 395 -10.00 7.10 15.14
N ARG A 396 -8.78 6.82 14.64
CA ARG A 396 -7.92 7.86 14.06
C ARG A 396 -8.56 8.52 12.84
N ILE A 397 -9.15 7.75 11.92
CA ILE A 397 -9.89 8.30 10.77
C ILE A 397 -11.01 9.24 11.24
N GLY A 398 -11.76 8.90 12.29
CA GLY A 398 -12.76 9.77 12.89
C GLY A 398 -12.19 11.07 13.46
N GLY A 399 -11.04 10.98 14.15
CA GLY A 399 -10.27 12.13 14.62
C GLY A 399 -9.79 13.03 13.48
N HIS A 400 -9.37 12.44 12.36
CA HIS A 400 -8.96 13.16 11.16
C HIS A 400 -10.13 13.91 10.50
N LEU A 401 -11.28 13.24 10.34
CA LEU A 401 -12.49 13.86 9.79
C LEU A 401 -12.94 15.05 10.64
N ARG A 402 -12.94 14.90 11.97
CA ARG A 402 -13.29 15.98 12.91
C ARG A 402 -12.33 17.17 12.78
N THR A 403 -11.02 16.91 12.72
CA THR A 403 -10.00 17.96 12.59
C THR A 403 -10.15 18.73 11.28
N LEU A 404 -10.38 18.01 10.18
CA LEU A 404 -10.64 18.60 8.88
C LEU A 404 -11.90 19.47 8.88
N LEU A 405 -13.01 18.96 9.43
CA LEU A 405 -14.27 19.70 9.55
C LEU A 405 -14.12 20.98 10.38
N ALA A 406 -13.39 20.93 11.50
CA ALA A 406 -13.13 22.10 12.33
C ALA A 406 -12.37 23.18 11.55
N ALA A 407 -11.38 22.80 10.74
CA ALA A 407 -10.64 23.73 9.90
C ALA A 407 -11.49 24.31 8.76
N VAL A 408 -12.36 23.51 8.15
CA VAL A 408 -13.34 23.97 7.14
C VAL A 408 -14.32 24.97 7.73
N VAL A 409 -14.79 24.74 8.96
CA VAL A 409 -15.69 25.67 9.67
C VAL A 409 -15.02 27.01 9.96
N ALA A 410 -13.72 26.98 10.29
CA ALA A 410 -12.94 28.18 10.55
C ALA A 410 -12.71 29.01 9.26
N ASP A 411 -12.30 28.36 8.17
CA ASP A 411 -12.11 29.03 6.87
C ASP A 411 -12.32 28.07 5.68
N PRO A 412 -13.50 28.08 5.03
CA PRO A 412 -13.77 27.21 3.89
C PRO A 412 -13.07 27.67 2.61
N TRP A 413 -12.45 28.85 2.58
CA TRP A 413 -11.76 29.38 1.39
C TRP A 413 -10.28 28.97 1.35
N ARG A 414 -9.79 28.32 2.39
CA ARG A 414 -8.43 27.78 2.42
C ARG A 414 -8.26 26.63 1.42
N PRO A 415 -7.10 26.51 0.75
CA PRO A 415 -6.80 25.37 -0.11
C PRO A 415 -6.95 24.04 0.63
N VAL A 416 -7.54 23.03 -0.01
CA VAL A 416 -7.75 21.71 0.62
C VAL A 416 -6.42 21.08 1.04
N ALA A 417 -5.35 21.31 0.28
CA ALA A 417 -4.00 20.87 0.61
C ALA A 417 -3.48 21.47 1.93
N ASP A 418 -3.94 22.66 2.35
CA ASP A 418 -3.44 23.36 3.54
C ASP A 418 -4.26 23.10 4.81
N LEU A 419 -5.42 22.47 4.68
CA LEU A 419 -6.25 22.14 5.85
C LEU A 419 -5.55 21.09 6.72
N PRO A 420 -5.51 21.23 8.05
CA PRO A 420 -4.98 20.20 8.93
C PRO A 420 -5.88 18.96 8.89
N VAL A 421 -5.25 17.79 8.81
CA VAL A 421 -5.92 16.48 8.91
C VAL A 421 -5.57 15.79 10.22
N LEU A 422 -4.29 15.86 10.63
CA LEU A 422 -3.83 15.30 11.89
C LEU A 422 -4.26 16.18 13.07
N PRO A 423 -4.89 15.60 14.12
CA PRO A 423 -4.93 16.19 15.45
C PRO A 423 -3.53 16.64 15.89
N ALA A 424 -3.44 17.71 16.68
CA ALA A 424 -2.16 18.28 17.09
C ALA A 424 -1.28 17.28 17.86
N ASP A 425 -1.89 16.51 18.77
CA ASP A 425 -1.22 15.46 19.55
C ASP A 425 -0.74 14.30 18.67
N GLU A 426 -1.51 13.92 17.65
CA GLU A 426 -1.10 12.89 16.70
C GLU A 426 0.05 13.37 15.81
N ARG A 427 -0.02 14.61 15.32
CA ARG A 427 1.07 15.24 14.55
C ARG A 427 2.38 15.23 15.34
N GLU A 428 2.35 15.62 16.61
CA GLU A 428 3.52 15.59 17.49
C GLU A 428 4.04 14.16 17.69
N ARG A 429 3.14 13.19 17.91
CA ARG A 429 3.50 11.77 18.05
C ARG A 429 4.18 11.21 16.80
N VAL A 430 3.66 11.48 15.60
CA VAL A 430 4.25 11.01 14.33
C VAL A 430 5.64 11.61 14.10
N VAL A 431 5.78 12.92 14.32
CA VAL A 431 7.08 13.62 14.21
C VAL A 431 8.09 13.06 15.22
N ARG A 432 7.65 12.79 16.46
CA ARG A 432 8.50 12.22 17.51
C ARG A 432 8.88 10.75 17.24
N ALA A 433 7.95 9.94 16.72
CA ALA A 433 8.22 8.54 16.37
C ALA A 433 9.32 8.43 15.30
N GLY A 434 9.43 9.43 14.44
CA GLY A 434 10.50 9.61 13.48
C GLY A 434 11.87 9.96 14.06
N THR A 435 12.02 10.13 15.37
CA THR A 435 13.29 10.52 15.99
C THR A 435 13.99 9.32 16.61
N GLY A 436 15.15 8.97 16.08
CA GLY A 436 16.02 7.93 16.66
C GLY A 436 16.52 8.31 18.05
N PRO A 437 17.04 7.35 18.83
CA PRO A 437 17.50 7.62 20.18
C PRO A 437 18.56 8.73 20.22
N ALA A 438 18.38 9.72 21.09
CA ALA A 438 19.43 10.70 21.34
C ALA A 438 20.58 10.01 22.10
N ARG A 439 21.78 10.01 21.52
CA ARG A 439 22.99 9.45 22.12
C ARG A 439 24.10 10.47 22.09
N ALA A 440 24.67 10.75 23.25
CA ALA A 440 25.88 11.55 23.36
C ALA A 440 27.07 10.66 22.96
N TYR A 441 27.53 10.83 21.73
CA TYR A 441 28.77 10.23 21.26
C TYR A 441 29.92 11.24 21.40
N PRO A 442 31.15 10.77 21.65
CA PRO A 442 32.32 11.64 21.67
C PRO A 442 32.50 12.28 20.29
N ASP A 443 32.87 13.57 20.27
CA ASP A 443 33.20 14.31 19.05
C ASP A 443 34.63 13.95 18.63
N VAL A 444 34.78 12.75 18.05
CA VAL A 444 36.05 12.16 17.64
C VAL A 444 35.94 11.61 16.23
N THR A 445 37.09 11.44 15.58
CA THR A 445 37.19 10.97 14.20
C THR A 445 37.64 9.51 14.12
N VAL A 446 37.57 8.93 12.92
CA VAL A 446 38.01 7.54 12.70
C VAL A 446 39.50 7.34 13.05
N PRO A 447 40.43 8.23 12.65
CA PRO A 447 41.83 8.11 13.07
C PRO A 447 42.04 8.13 14.59
N GLU A 448 41.31 8.96 15.33
CA GLU A 448 41.42 9.03 16.79
C GLU A 448 40.88 7.77 17.47
N LEU A 449 39.71 7.29 17.03
CA LEU A 449 39.14 6.03 17.52
C LEU A 449 40.05 4.84 17.22
N PHE A 450 40.67 4.82 16.04
CA PHE A 450 41.66 3.80 15.67
C PHE A 450 42.92 3.89 16.54
N ALA A 451 43.49 5.08 16.73
CA ALA A 451 44.67 5.29 17.57
C ALA A 451 44.44 4.85 19.02
N ALA A 452 43.23 5.07 19.55
CA ALA A 452 42.84 4.56 20.87
C ALA A 452 42.89 3.02 20.96
N ARG A 453 42.60 2.29 19.86
CA ARG A 453 42.74 0.83 19.79
C ARG A 453 44.19 0.39 19.68
N VAL A 454 45.00 1.10 18.90
CA VAL A 454 46.45 0.87 18.81
C VAL A 454 47.12 1.01 20.17
N ALA A 455 46.74 2.01 20.96
CA ALA A 455 47.27 2.20 22.31
C ALA A 455 46.79 1.14 23.31
N ALA A 456 45.56 0.64 23.15
CA ALA A 456 44.97 -0.34 24.07
C ALA A 456 45.52 -1.76 23.90
N ASP A 457 45.68 -2.22 22.65
CA ASP A 457 46.23 -3.54 22.33
C ASP A 457 46.99 -3.49 20.98
N PRO A 458 48.29 -3.12 21.00
CA PRO A 458 49.08 -2.90 19.78
C PRO A 458 49.31 -4.16 18.95
N ASP A 459 49.35 -5.33 19.60
CA ASP A 459 49.69 -6.62 18.99
C ASP A 459 48.45 -7.40 18.52
N ALA A 460 47.24 -7.00 18.94
CA ALA A 460 46.01 -7.56 18.43
C ALA A 460 45.94 -7.49 16.90
N VAL A 461 45.52 -8.57 16.26
CA VAL A 461 45.39 -8.66 14.80
C VAL A 461 44.25 -7.76 14.32
N ALA A 462 44.57 -6.74 13.54
CA ALA A 462 43.61 -5.79 12.96
C ALA A 462 43.13 -6.23 11.57
N VAL A 463 44.03 -6.74 10.72
CA VAL A 463 43.74 -7.12 9.33
C VAL A 463 44.28 -8.51 9.02
N VAL A 464 43.47 -9.32 8.34
CA VAL A 464 43.83 -10.62 7.77
C VAL A 464 43.55 -10.60 6.27
N ASP A 465 44.56 -10.87 5.45
CA ASP A 465 44.48 -10.92 3.98
C ASP A 465 45.38 -12.07 3.49
N GLY A 466 44.77 -13.23 3.23
CA GLY A 466 45.50 -14.48 2.99
C GLY A 466 46.46 -14.81 4.14
N ASP A 467 47.75 -14.95 3.82
CA ASP A 467 48.80 -15.20 4.81
C ASP A 467 49.25 -13.93 5.57
N VAL A 468 48.88 -12.75 5.09
CA VAL A 468 49.23 -11.48 5.71
C VAL A 468 48.36 -11.24 6.94
N ARG A 469 49.00 -11.11 8.10
CA ARG A 469 48.37 -10.74 9.37
C ARG A 469 49.03 -9.48 9.92
N LEU A 470 48.28 -8.39 10.02
CA LEU A 470 48.78 -7.12 10.55
C LEU A 470 48.17 -6.86 11.93
N GLY A 471 49.02 -6.66 12.93
CA GLY A 471 48.62 -6.12 14.23
C GLY A 471 48.28 -4.63 14.14
N TYR A 472 47.54 -4.11 15.11
CA TYR A 472 47.14 -2.69 15.17
C TYR A 472 48.34 -1.73 15.05
N ALA A 473 49.42 -1.94 15.79
CA ALA A 473 50.62 -1.09 15.72
C ALA A 473 51.33 -1.16 14.37
N ARG A 474 51.36 -2.34 13.74
CA ARG A 474 51.98 -2.51 12.42
C ARG A 474 51.14 -1.85 11.31
N LEU A 475 49.82 -1.94 11.41
CA LEU A 475 48.89 -1.24 10.53
C LEU A 475 49.01 0.28 10.69
N ASP A 476 49.07 0.76 11.93
CA ASP A 476 49.28 2.17 12.27
C ASP A 476 50.56 2.73 11.65
N ALA A 477 51.68 2.05 11.86
CA ALA A 477 52.98 2.47 11.32
C ALA A 477 53.00 2.53 9.78
N ALA A 478 52.33 1.56 9.11
CA ALA A 478 52.20 1.57 7.66
C ALA A 478 51.34 2.75 7.17
N ALA A 479 50.22 3.03 7.84
CA ALA A 479 49.35 4.16 7.53
C ALA A 479 50.05 5.50 7.80
N GLY A 480 50.83 5.62 8.88
CA GLY A 480 51.63 6.79 9.22
C GLY A 480 52.70 7.10 8.18
N ARG A 481 53.46 6.09 7.74
CA ARG A 481 54.45 6.25 6.66
C ARG A 481 53.80 6.70 5.34
N LEU A 482 52.70 6.06 4.95
CA LEU A 482 51.99 6.46 3.74
C LEU A 482 51.41 7.88 3.88
N ALA A 483 50.88 8.25 5.04
CA ALA A 483 50.40 9.61 5.29
C ALA A 483 51.51 10.67 5.14
N ALA A 484 52.71 10.40 5.66
CA ALA A 484 53.86 11.29 5.48
C ALA A 484 54.23 11.45 4.00
N LEU A 485 54.20 10.37 3.22
CA LEU A 485 54.44 10.40 1.78
C LEU A 485 53.35 11.19 1.05
N LEU A 486 52.07 10.97 1.37
CA LEU A 486 50.94 11.69 0.79
C LEU A 486 51.08 13.21 1.03
N ARG A 487 51.43 13.63 2.26
CA ARG A 487 51.69 15.05 2.57
C ARG A 487 52.85 15.61 1.76
N GLY A 488 53.94 14.86 1.63
CA GLY A 488 55.06 15.22 0.76
C GLY A 488 54.68 15.38 -0.73
N ARG A 489 53.55 14.80 -1.15
CA ARG A 489 52.97 14.94 -2.50
C ARG A 489 51.83 15.98 -2.56
N GLY A 490 51.67 16.82 -1.54
CA GLY A 490 50.72 17.92 -1.52
C GLY A 490 49.32 17.59 -1.01
N VAL A 491 49.10 16.41 -0.42
CA VAL A 491 47.83 16.05 0.22
C VAL A 491 47.73 16.72 1.60
N GLY A 492 46.63 17.40 1.88
CA GLY A 492 46.35 18.03 3.17
C GLY A 492 44.86 18.19 3.45
N PRO A 493 44.49 19.05 4.43
CA PRO A 493 43.10 19.29 4.79
C PRO A 493 42.23 19.67 3.58
N GLY A 494 41.14 18.93 3.36
CA GLY A 494 40.20 19.17 2.27
C GLY A 494 40.63 18.64 0.89
N SER A 495 41.82 18.04 0.77
CA SER A 495 42.24 17.31 -0.44
C SER A 495 41.37 16.08 -0.69
N LEU A 496 41.27 15.68 -1.96
CA LEU A 496 40.71 14.39 -2.37
C LEU A 496 41.82 13.50 -2.89
N VAL A 497 41.91 12.27 -2.37
CA VAL A 497 42.85 11.25 -2.86
C VAL A 497 42.07 10.14 -3.51
N ALA A 498 42.23 9.95 -4.81
CA ALA A 498 41.63 8.84 -5.51
C ALA A 498 42.36 7.54 -5.18
N VAL A 499 41.63 6.52 -4.74
CA VAL A 499 42.15 5.22 -4.35
C VAL A 499 41.71 4.21 -5.41
N ALA A 500 42.60 3.92 -6.35
CA ALA A 500 42.40 2.98 -7.45
C ALA A 500 43.08 1.63 -7.11
N LEU A 501 42.57 0.98 -6.08
CA LEU A 501 43.09 -0.28 -5.54
C LEU A 501 41.97 -1.30 -5.38
N ASP A 502 42.26 -2.57 -5.68
CA ASP A 502 41.39 -3.69 -5.31
C ASP A 502 41.36 -3.90 -3.80
N ARG A 503 40.37 -4.66 -3.30
CA ARG A 503 40.33 -5.06 -1.88
C ARG A 503 41.63 -5.75 -1.48
N SER A 504 42.34 -5.17 -0.52
CA SER A 504 43.56 -5.71 0.06
C SER A 504 43.89 -5.01 1.37
N TRP A 505 44.81 -5.57 2.15
CA TRP A 505 45.36 -4.86 3.33
C TRP A 505 45.98 -3.50 2.96
N ARG A 506 46.52 -3.34 1.74
CA ARG A 506 47.08 -2.06 1.25
C ARG A 506 46.02 -0.99 1.06
N THR A 507 44.80 -1.38 0.66
CA THR A 507 43.66 -0.47 0.53
C THR A 507 43.22 0.05 1.88
N VAL A 508 43.19 -0.81 2.90
CA VAL A 508 42.91 -0.41 4.30
C VAL A 508 43.97 0.57 4.82
N VAL A 509 45.26 0.29 4.58
CA VAL A 509 46.37 1.21 4.92
C VAL A 509 46.20 2.57 4.23
N THR A 510 45.84 2.57 2.95
CA THR A 510 45.67 3.78 2.15
C THR A 510 44.52 4.63 2.66
N MET A 511 43.37 4.02 2.96
CA MET A 511 42.23 4.74 3.54
C MET A 511 42.60 5.41 4.86
N LEU A 512 43.23 4.69 5.78
CA LEU A 512 43.68 5.25 7.07
C LEU A 512 44.70 6.38 6.88
N ALA A 513 45.65 6.22 5.96
CA ALA A 513 46.66 7.23 5.65
C ALA A 513 46.04 8.54 5.10
N VAL A 514 45.04 8.42 4.21
CA VAL A 514 44.32 9.57 3.65
C VAL A 514 43.56 10.32 4.75
N LEU A 515 42.83 9.59 5.61
CA LEU A 515 42.10 10.20 6.72
C LEU A 515 43.05 10.93 7.70
N ARG A 516 44.24 10.37 7.99
CA ARG A 516 45.29 11.03 8.79
C ARG A 516 45.84 12.31 8.17
N CYS A 517 45.66 12.52 6.87
CA CYS A 517 46.04 13.75 6.19
C CYS A 517 44.94 14.83 6.24
N ARG A 518 43.82 14.57 6.94
CA ARG A 518 42.60 15.39 6.90
C ARG A 518 42.03 15.53 5.48
N ALA A 519 42.31 14.52 4.65
CA ALA A 519 41.85 14.41 3.29
C ALA A 519 40.74 13.34 3.22
N ALA A 520 39.90 13.44 2.20
CA ALA A 520 38.88 12.43 1.91
C ALA A 520 39.37 11.45 0.85
N TYR A 521 39.11 10.16 1.05
CA TYR A 521 39.38 9.16 0.03
C TYR A 521 38.22 9.09 -0.98
N LEU A 522 38.58 8.89 -2.25
CA LEU A 522 37.67 8.70 -3.37
C LEU A 522 37.98 7.34 -4.01
N PRO A 523 37.24 6.28 -3.68
CA PRO A 523 37.41 4.99 -4.33
C PRO A 523 37.13 5.07 -5.83
N VAL A 524 38.05 4.55 -6.63
CA VAL A 524 37.89 4.39 -8.08
C VAL A 524 38.12 2.92 -8.40
N ASP A 525 37.05 2.15 -8.56
CA ASP A 525 37.15 0.70 -8.81
C ASP A 525 38.01 0.41 -10.06
N PRO A 526 39.14 -0.29 -9.93
CA PRO A 526 39.99 -0.66 -11.07
C PRO A 526 39.28 -1.55 -12.08
N GLY A 527 38.25 -2.30 -11.65
CA GLY A 527 37.41 -3.14 -12.50
C GLY A 527 36.36 -2.38 -13.30
N HIS A 528 36.13 -1.09 -13.02
CA HIS A 528 35.25 -0.26 -13.85
C HIS A 528 35.87 0.02 -15.22
N PRO A 529 35.07 0.25 -16.28
CA PRO A 529 35.59 0.65 -17.59
C PRO A 529 36.46 1.92 -17.50
N PRO A 530 37.57 2.03 -18.25
CA PRO A 530 38.46 3.19 -18.19
C PRO A 530 37.77 4.53 -18.46
N ALA A 531 36.72 4.55 -19.29
CA ALA A 531 35.92 5.75 -19.54
C ALA A 531 35.18 6.24 -18.28
N ARG A 532 34.60 5.30 -17.52
CA ARG A 532 33.92 5.58 -16.24
C ARG A 532 34.91 6.11 -15.20
N GLN A 533 36.10 5.50 -15.11
CA GLN A 533 37.17 5.94 -14.22
C GLN A 533 37.62 7.37 -14.56
N ARG A 534 37.92 7.65 -15.84
CA ARG A 534 38.30 9.00 -16.29
C ARG A 534 37.23 10.03 -16.00
N LEU A 535 35.96 9.69 -16.18
CA LEU A 535 34.86 10.61 -15.91
C LEU A 535 34.79 10.98 -14.42
N VAL A 536 34.94 10.00 -13.51
CA VAL A 536 34.98 10.27 -12.06
C VAL A 536 36.19 11.13 -11.70
N LEU A 537 37.37 10.79 -12.21
CA LEU A 537 38.60 11.54 -11.93
C LEU A 537 38.53 12.98 -12.45
N ALA A 538 37.95 13.19 -13.64
CA ALA A 538 37.79 14.51 -14.23
C ALA A 538 36.79 15.38 -13.45
N ASP A 539 35.69 14.80 -12.97
CA ASP A 539 34.69 15.51 -12.18
C ASP A 539 35.18 15.81 -10.76
N ALA A 540 35.85 14.85 -10.13
CA ALA A 540 36.33 14.98 -8.74
C ALA A 540 37.60 15.83 -8.61
N ALA A 541 38.42 15.89 -9.65
CA ALA A 541 39.72 16.56 -9.70
C ALA A 541 40.59 16.26 -8.45
N PRO A 542 40.94 14.99 -8.18
CA PRO A 542 41.68 14.62 -6.98
C PRO A 542 43.11 15.18 -7.01
N THR A 543 43.65 15.46 -5.83
CA THR A 543 45.03 15.94 -5.64
C THR A 543 46.05 14.87 -6.03
N LEU A 544 45.73 13.60 -5.80
CA LEU A 544 46.61 12.46 -6.07
C LEU A 544 45.76 11.21 -6.37
N VAL A 545 46.27 10.33 -7.22
CA VAL A 545 45.74 8.99 -7.45
C VAL A 545 46.72 7.97 -6.88
N VAL A 546 46.24 7.06 -6.02
CA VAL A 546 47.01 5.94 -5.48
C VAL A 546 46.60 4.67 -6.21
N THR A 547 47.57 3.97 -6.82
CA THR A 547 47.38 2.72 -7.59
C THR A 547 48.29 1.62 -7.08
N ALA A 548 48.06 0.37 -7.50
CA ALA A 548 48.94 -0.75 -7.15
C ALA A 548 50.29 -0.62 -7.86
N ALA A 549 50.26 -0.65 -9.20
CA ALA A 549 51.43 -0.52 -10.06
C ALA A 549 51.46 0.84 -10.79
N ALA A 550 52.64 1.19 -11.32
CA ALA A 550 52.79 2.31 -12.24
C ALA A 550 52.01 2.06 -13.54
N SER A 551 51.54 3.13 -14.18
CA SER A 551 50.83 3.05 -15.47
C SER A 551 51.71 3.62 -16.59
N ASP A 552 51.73 2.94 -17.75
CA ASP A 552 52.41 3.38 -18.97
C ASP A 552 51.69 4.53 -19.71
N ALA A 553 50.62 5.10 -19.13
CA ALA A 553 49.92 6.23 -19.72
C ALA A 553 50.85 7.44 -19.82
N GLY A 554 51.12 7.88 -21.05
CA GLY A 554 52.03 9.00 -21.35
C GLY A 554 51.64 10.32 -20.64
N PRO A 555 52.56 11.30 -20.57
CA PRO A 555 52.50 12.46 -19.67
C PRO A 555 51.39 13.50 -19.93
N ASP A 556 50.43 13.26 -20.82
CA ASP A 556 49.40 14.24 -21.16
C ASP A 556 48.08 14.03 -20.37
N ALA A 557 47.92 14.89 -19.37
CA ALA A 557 46.67 15.42 -18.78
C ALA A 557 45.88 14.59 -17.74
N GLY A 558 46.53 14.08 -16.67
CA GLY A 558 45.86 13.52 -15.49
C GLY A 558 46.48 13.97 -14.14
N PRO A 559 45.77 13.80 -13.01
CA PRO A 559 46.31 14.06 -11.67
C PRO A 559 47.54 13.18 -11.36
N PRO A 560 48.48 13.62 -10.50
CA PRO A 560 49.68 12.86 -10.18
C PRO A 560 49.36 11.47 -9.62
N VAL A 561 50.19 10.47 -9.96
CA VAL A 561 50.00 9.06 -9.56
C VAL A 561 51.07 8.62 -8.56
N LEU A 562 50.66 7.84 -7.56
CA LEU A 562 51.53 7.14 -6.62
C LEU A 562 51.26 5.63 -6.71
N ALA A 563 52.24 4.89 -7.25
CA ALA A 563 52.21 3.43 -7.29
C ALA A 563 52.70 2.83 -5.97
N LEU A 564 51.89 2.00 -5.31
CA LEU A 564 52.22 1.39 -4.03
C LEU A 564 53.27 0.28 -4.12
N ASP A 565 53.43 -0.37 -5.26
CA ASP A 565 54.46 -1.42 -5.46
C ASP A 565 55.89 -0.88 -5.35
N GLU A 566 56.07 0.43 -5.54
CA GLU A 566 57.36 1.13 -5.41
C GLU A 566 57.59 1.68 -3.99
N VAL A 567 56.63 1.51 -3.07
CA VAL A 567 56.66 2.06 -1.72
C VAL A 567 56.86 0.95 -0.70
N ASP A 568 57.98 0.98 0.04
CA ASP A 568 58.17 0.12 1.21
C ASP A 568 57.38 0.66 2.41
N LEU A 569 56.15 0.15 2.58
CA LEU A 569 55.27 0.48 3.69
C LEU A 569 55.76 -0.03 5.06
N PHE A 570 56.85 -0.79 5.14
CA PHE A 570 57.43 -1.33 6.38
C PHE A 570 58.89 -0.94 6.62
N ALA A 571 59.45 -0.04 5.82
CA ALA A 571 60.81 0.45 5.98
C ALA A 571 61.08 0.98 7.41
N ALA A 572 62.31 0.76 7.88
CA ALA A 572 62.76 1.25 9.18
C ALA A 572 62.88 2.79 9.20
N GLY A 573 62.32 3.43 10.22
CA GLY A 573 62.27 4.88 10.37
C GLY A 573 60.90 5.36 10.86
N HIS A 574 60.90 6.31 11.80
CA HIS A 574 59.69 6.91 12.34
C HIS A 574 59.47 8.27 11.68
N THR A 575 58.38 8.43 10.94
CA THR A 575 57.93 9.72 10.43
C THR A 575 56.65 10.10 11.14
N ASP A 576 56.74 10.29 12.45
CA ASP A 576 55.68 10.95 13.19
C ASP A 576 55.84 12.44 12.96
N VAL A 577 55.20 12.94 11.91
CA VAL A 577 55.06 14.38 11.72
C VAL A 577 53.79 14.73 12.50
N ASP A 578 53.95 15.35 13.67
CA ASP A 578 52.87 15.95 14.46
C ASP A 578 51.97 16.72 13.51
N ALA A 579 50.82 16.14 13.20
CA ALA A 579 49.83 16.73 12.32
C ALA A 579 48.55 16.87 13.12
N ASP A 580 47.87 18.01 12.94
CA ASP A 580 46.58 18.23 13.56
C ASP A 580 45.63 17.07 13.23
N ALA A 581 44.94 16.55 14.24
CA ALA A 581 43.92 15.53 14.06
C ALA A 581 42.77 16.07 13.19
N PRO A 582 42.11 15.21 12.38
CA PRO A 582 40.89 15.61 11.70
C PRO A 582 39.80 16.01 12.69
N THR A 583 38.92 16.89 12.26
CA THR A 583 37.73 17.32 13.00
C THR A 583 36.49 16.65 12.42
N ALA A 584 35.37 16.65 13.15
CA ALA A 584 34.10 16.11 12.65
C ALA A 584 33.59 16.80 11.36
N ALA A 585 34.01 18.04 11.11
CA ALA A 585 33.68 18.81 9.91
C ALA A 585 34.53 18.42 8.68
N ASP A 586 35.70 17.80 8.87
CA ASP A 586 36.53 17.34 7.77
C ASP A 586 35.84 16.19 7.02
N LEU A 587 36.03 16.12 5.70
CA LEU A 587 35.49 15.04 4.88
C LEU A 587 36.25 13.74 5.13
N ALA A 588 35.50 12.65 5.31
CA ALA A 588 36.07 11.31 5.39
C ALA A 588 36.19 10.66 4.01
N TYR A 589 35.13 10.76 3.19
CA TYR A 589 35.13 10.21 1.84
C TYR A 589 34.19 10.94 0.88
N VAL A 590 34.45 10.73 -0.41
CA VAL A 590 33.52 11.08 -1.49
C VAL A 590 33.23 9.83 -2.30
N LEU A 591 31.95 9.49 -2.47
CA LEU A 591 31.51 8.34 -3.26
C LEU A 591 30.63 8.77 -4.42
N TYR A 592 30.94 8.27 -5.62
CA TYR A 592 30.19 8.60 -6.82
C TYR A 592 29.02 7.66 -7.06
N THR A 593 27.82 8.22 -7.14
CA THR A 593 26.60 7.48 -7.53
C THR A 593 26.18 7.85 -8.96
N SER A 594 25.32 7.04 -9.56
CA SER A 594 24.60 7.37 -10.80
C SER A 594 23.80 8.67 -10.63
N GLY A 595 23.66 9.44 -11.71
CA GLY A 595 22.92 10.70 -11.74
C GLY A 595 21.88 10.70 -12.84
N SER A 596 20.73 11.35 -12.60
CA SER A 596 19.58 11.36 -13.52
C SER A 596 19.89 11.94 -14.90
N THR A 597 20.91 12.81 -15.00
CA THR A 597 21.39 13.40 -16.26
C THR A 597 22.46 12.55 -16.97
N GLY A 598 22.70 11.31 -16.52
CA GLY A 598 23.75 10.43 -17.03
C GLY A 598 25.18 10.85 -16.68
N ARG A 599 25.36 11.85 -15.80
CA ARG A 599 26.64 12.24 -15.20
C ARG A 599 26.66 11.84 -13.71
N PRO A 600 27.59 10.97 -13.30
CA PRO A 600 27.83 10.61 -11.91
C PRO A 600 28.00 11.82 -10.99
N LYS A 601 27.55 11.69 -9.74
CA LYS A 601 27.60 12.74 -8.71
C LYS A 601 28.34 12.25 -7.47
N GLY A 602 29.28 13.04 -6.95
CA GLY A 602 30.07 12.70 -5.77
C GLY A 602 29.37 13.12 -4.47
N VAL A 603 28.94 12.16 -3.65
CA VAL A 603 28.38 12.40 -2.31
C VAL A 603 29.51 12.58 -1.31
N ALA A 604 29.58 13.75 -0.66
CA ALA A 604 30.63 14.08 0.30
C ALA A 604 30.18 13.82 1.74
N VAL A 605 30.85 12.88 2.43
CA VAL A 605 30.52 12.48 3.81
C VAL A 605 31.59 12.96 4.78
N GLY A 606 31.17 13.62 5.85
CA GLY A 606 32.03 14.12 6.92
C GLY A 606 32.33 13.07 8.00
N HIS A 607 33.40 13.30 8.76
CA HIS A 607 33.77 12.44 9.89
C HIS A 607 32.68 12.33 10.95
N GLY A 608 31.96 13.41 11.26
CA GLY A 608 30.88 13.38 12.26
C GLY A 608 29.76 12.40 11.88
N ALA A 609 29.37 12.37 10.61
CA ALA A 609 28.33 11.45 10.13
C ALA A 609 28.81 9.99 10.14
N LEU A 610 30.03 9.75 9.67
CA LEU A 610 30.63 8.42 9.66
C LEU A 610 30.80 7.87 11.09
N THR A 611 31.31 8.67 12.01
CA THR A 611 31.50 8.21 13.40
C THR A 611 30.18 8.00 14.14
N ASN A 612 29.16 8.83 13.90
CA ASN A 612 27.81 8.58 14.42
C ASN A 612 27.27 7.22 13.95
N LEU A 613 27.40 6.91 12.64
CA LEU A 613 27.04 5.59 12.11
C LEU A 613 27.81 4.47 12.81
N LEU A 614 29.14 4.55 12.88
CA LEU A 614 29.97 3.47 13.43
C LEU A 614 29.66 3.21 14.91
N LEU A 615 29.44 4.27 15.71
CA LEU A 615 29.08 4.13 17.12
C LEU A 615 27.64 3.63 17.32
N GLY A 616 26.71 4.04 16.45
CA GLY A 616 25.36 3.49 16.43
C GLY A 616 25.34 2.00 16.06
N MET A 617 26.12 1.59 15.06
CA MET A 617 26.27 0.19 14.66
C MET A 617 27.00 -0.63 15.71
N ARG A 618 28.00 -0.05 16.41
CA ARG A 618 28.63 -0.67 17.57
C ARG A 618 27.60 -1.01 18.63
N ASP A 619 26.76 -0.06 19.00
CA ASP A 619 25.75 -0.26 20.04
C ASP A 619 24.68 -1.27 19.60
N LEU A 620 24.29 -1.25 18.33
CA LEU A 620 23.30 -2.18 17.76
C LEU A 620 23.79 -3.63 17.71
N LEU A 621 25.04 -3.83 17.30
CA LEU A 621 25.64 -5.14 17.03
C LEU A 621 26.53 -5.64 18.18
N ASP A 622 26.63 -4.87 19.27
CA ASP A 622 27.56 -5.11 20.39
C ASP A 622 29.01 -5.30 19.89
N ALA A 623 29.45 -4.43 18.97
CA ALA A 623 30.70 -4.62 18.25
C ALA A 623 31.94 -4.47 19.16
N GLY A 624 32.86 -5.43 19.12
CA GLY A 624 34.06 -5.43 19.96
C GLY A 624 35.21 -6.33 19.46
N PRO A 625 36.26 -6.54 20.28
CA PRO A 625 37.51 -7.19 19.87
C PRO A 625 37.39 -8.65 19.43
N ALA A 626 36.32 -9.35 19.82
CA ALA A 626 36.07 -10.72 19.38
C ALA A 626 35.58 -10.80 17.93
N HIS A 627 35.07 -9.70 17.37
CA HIS A 627 34.37 -9.70 16.09
C HIS A 627 35.35 -9.66 14.92
N ARG A 628 35.04 -10.48 13.93
CA ARG A 628 35.75 -10.62 12.65
C ARG A 628 34.76 -10.31 11.54
N TRP A 629 34.98 -9.20 10.87
CA TRP A 629 34.14 -8.69 9.80
C TRP A 629 34.72 -9.10 8.45
N LEU A 630 33.87 -9.65 7.60
CA LEU A 630 34.22 -9.91 6.21
C LEU A 630 34.19 -8.60 5.42
N HIS A 631 35.34 -8.19 4.88
CA HIS A 631 35.42 -7.11 3.90
C HIS A 631 35.32 -7.69 2.48
N LEU A 632 34.10 -7.76 1.96
CA LEU A 632 33.74 -8.31 0.65
C LEU A 632 33.27 -7.23 -0.31
N THR A 633 32.64 -6.17 0.19
CA THR A 633 32.07 -5.12 -0.64
C THR A 633 33.18 -4.32 -1.32
N SER A 634 33.00 -4.00 -2.61
CA SER A 634 33.88 -3.03 -3.29
C SER A 634 33.93 -1.71 -2.50
N PRO A 635 35.14 -1.13 -2.31
CA PRO A 635 35.33 0.19 -1.70
C PRO A 635 34.49 1.31 -2.32
N SER A 636 34.05 1.15 -3.58
CA SER A 636 33.19 2.12 -4.27
C SER A 636 31.73 2.13 -3.80
N PHE A 637 31.35 1.23 -2.87
CA PHE A 637 30.06 1.26 -2.18
C PHE A 637 30.28 1.65 -0.72
N ASP A 638 29.40 2.52 -0.23
CA ASP A 638 29.46 3.10 1.11
C ASP A 638 29.38 2.07 2.23
N ILE A 639 28.66 0.96 2.01
CA ILE A 639 28.59 -0.14 2.96
C ILE A 639 29.95 -0.77 3.31
N SER A 640 30.96 -0.64 2.44
CA SER A 640 32.33 -1.06 2.74
C SER A 640 32.95 -0.30 3.92
N ALA A 641 32.49 0.92 4.20
CA ALA A 641 32.97 1.72 5.33
C ALA A 641 32.64 1.04 6.67
N VAL A 642 31.51 0.33 6.77
CA VAL A 642 31.17 -0.46 7.96
C VAL A 642 32.10 -1.66 8.08
N GLU A 643 32.29 -2.41 6.99
CA GLU A 643 33.16 -3.61 6.97
C GLU A 643 34.61 -3.30 7.38
N VAL A 644 35.11 -2.13 7.00
CA VAL A 644 36.49 -1.70 7.29
C VAL A 644 36.59 -0.98 8.62
N PHE A 645 35.83 0.08 8.85
CA PHE A 645 36.09 0.95 9.99
C PHE A 645 35.44 0.48 11.28
N LEU A 646 34.28 -0.18 11.25
CA LEU A 646 33.63 -0.68 12.47
C LEU A 646 34.52 -1.63 13.28
N PRO A 647 35.11 -2.70 12.71
CA PRO A 647 36.06 -3.53 13.45
C PRO A 647 37.28 -2.74 13.91
N LEU A 648 37.85 -1.86 13.07
CA LEU A 648 39.06 -1.10 13.40
C LEU A 648 38.88 -0.11 14.57
N VAL A 649 37.70 0.49 14.72
CA VAL A 649 37.42 1.43 15.84
C VAL A 649 36.95 0.71 17.11
N THR A 650 36.60 -0.58 17.01
CA THR A 650 36.10 -1.39 18.14
C THR A 650 37.12 -2.43 18.63
N GLY A 651 38.29 -2.54 17.99
CA GLY A 651 39.33 -3.52 18.33
C GLY A 651 39.15 -4.88 17.67
N GLY A 652 38.13 -5.02 16.80
CA GLY A 652 37.88 -6.22 16.02
C GLY A 652 38.85 -6.38 14.85
N ARG A 653 38.53 -7.31 13.95
CA ARG A 653 39.39 -7.70 12.82
C ARG A 653 38.68 -7.55 11.48
N VAL A 654 39.37 -7.00 10.50
CA VAL A 654 38.96 -6.99 9.08
C VAL A 654 39.54 -8.23 8.39
N VAL A 655 38.67 -9.10 7.89
CA VAL A 655 39.03 -10.25 7.06
C VAL A 655 38.79 -9.87 5.60
N VAL A 656 39.86 -9.64 4.85
CA VAL A 656 39.76 -9.12 3.48
C VAL A 656 39.52 -10.26 2.50
N ALA A 657 38.49 -10.13 1.67
CA ALA A 657 38.19 -11.04 0.58
C ALA A 657 38.95 -10.64 -0.70
N SER A 658 40.29 -10.65 -0.63
CA SER A 658 41.17 -10.27 -1.74
C SER A 658 41.15 -11.31 -2.85
N GLY A 659 40.95 -10.86 -4.09
CA GLY A 659 40.82 -11.75 -5.25
C GLY A 659 39.58 -12.66 -5.24
N VAL A 660 38.72 -12.56 -4.21
CA VAL A 660 37.48 -13.33 -4.11
C VAL A 660 36.33 -12.49 -4.66
N SER A 661 35.66 -13.03 -5.67
CA SER A 661 34.45 -12.42 -6.23
C SER A 661 33.27 -12.64 -5.28
N ALA A 662 32.45 -11.60 -5.07
CA ALA A 662 31.19 -11.73 -4.34
C ALA A 662 30.18 -12.68 -5.02
N LEU A 663 30.39 -12.97 -6.31
CA LEU A 663 29.57 -13.93 -7.08
C LEU A 663 30.06 -15.38 -6.91
N ASP A 664 31.26 -15.62 -6.38
CA ASP A 664 31.76 -16.95 -6.06
C ASP A 664 31.40 -17.31 -4.61
N GLY A 665 30.14 -17.69 -4.41
CA GLY A 665 29.63 -18.00 -3.07
C GLY A 665 30.42 -19.11 -2.37
N ALA A 666 30.93 -20.10 -3.12
CA ALA A 666 31.73 -21.19 -2.55
C ALA A 666 33.08 -20.69 -2.01
N ALA A 667 33.77 -19.80 -2.73
CA ALA A 667 35.00 -19.17 -2.25
C ALA A 667 34.75 -18.28 -1.03
N VAL A 668 33.66 -17.50 -1.04
CA VAL A 668 33.28 -16.67 0.11
C VAL A 668 33.01 -17.53 1.34
N LEU A 669 32.24 -18.62 1.22
CA LEU A 669 31.95 -19.50 2.34
C LEU A 669 33.17 -20.28 2.86
N ARG A 670 34.15 -20.60 1.99
CA ARG A 670 35.45 -21.11 2.45
C ARG A 670 36.16 -20.07 3.32
N LEU A 671 36.28 -18.83 2.84
CA LEU A 671 36.90 -17.75 3.61
C LEU A 671 36.19 -17.49 4.94
N VAL A 672 34.85 -17.47 4.95
CA VAL A 672 34.03 -17.31 6.17
C VAL A 672 34.38 -18.39 7.21
N ARG A 673 34.53 -19.64 6.77
CA ARG A 673 34.90 -20.76 7.66
C ARG A 673 36.35 -20.68 8.11
N ASP A 674 37.29 -20.54 7.18
CA ASP A 674 38.74 -20.64 7.44
C ASP A 674 39.23 -19.48 8.32
N ALA A 675 38.69 -18.28 8.13
CA ALA A 675 38.99 -17.12 8.95
C ALA A 675 38.08 -16.98 10.18
N GLY A 676 37.08 -17.86 10.31
CA GLY A 676 36.06 -17.86 11.37
C GLY A 676 35.34 -16.51 11.46
N VAL A 677 34.86 -15.99 10.33
CA VAL A 677 34.11 -14.73 10.23
C VAL A 677 32.87 -14.80 11.11
N THR A 678 32.62 -13.73 11.86
CA THR A 678 31.47 -13.61 12.78
C THR A 678 30.40 -12.67 12.27
N HIS A 679 30.77 -11.72 11.42
CA HIS A 679 29.89 -10.69 10.90
C HIS A 679 30.15 -10.54 9.41
N ALA A 680 29.07 -10.56 8.62
CA ALA A 680 29.13 -10.31 7.20
C ALA A 680 27.94 -9.45 6.79
N GLN A 681 28.16 -8.64 5.77
CA GLN A 681 27.15 -7.80 5.18
C GLN A 681 27.08 -8.08 3.68
N ALA A 682 25.86 -8.10 3.16
CA ALA A 682 25.62 -8.23 1.73
C ALA A 682 24.26 -7.65 1.36
N THR A 683 24.04 -7.46 0.07
CA THR A 683 22.71 -7.18 -0.46
C THR A 683 21.84 -8.43 -0.40
N PRO A 684 20.50 -8.32 -0.41
CA PRO A 684 19.61 -9.47 -0.57
C PRO A 684 20.02 -10.41 -1.72
N SER A 685 20.40 -9.85 -2.87
CA SER A 685 20.96 -10.63 -3.99
C SER A 685 22.27 -11.36 -3.63
N GLY A 686 23.20 -10.69 -2.93
CA GLY A 686 24.44 -11.33 -2.46
C GLY A 686 24.19 -12.45 -1.45
N TRP A 687 23.21 -12.28 -0.55
CA TRP A 687 22.81 -13.33 0.39
C TRP A 687 22.23 -14.56 -0.31
N ARG A 688 21.46 -14.40 -1.39
CA ARG A 688 20.99 -15.53 -2.21
C ARG A 688 22.14 -16.35 -2.79
N VAL A 689 23.20 -15.69 -3.29
CA VAL A 689 24.40 -16.36 -3.79
C VAL A 689 25.03 -17.23 -2.68
N LEU A 690 25.11 -16.72 -1.45
CA LEU A 690 25.66 -17.48 -0.32
C LEU A 690 24.75 -18.65 0.10
N LEU A 691 23.43 -18.45 0.13
CA LEU A 691 22.48 -19.54 0.42
C LEU A 691 22.55 -20.64 -0.63
N ALA A 692 22.58 -20.30 -1.91
CA ALA A 692 22.73 -21.25 -3.00
C ALA A 692 24.08 -22.01 -2.94
N ALA A 693 25.13 -21.37 -2.43
CA ALA A 693 26.43 -22.00 -2.19
C ALA A 693 26.48 -22.87 -0.93
N GLY A 694 25.38 -22.99 -0.18
CA GLY A 694 25.26 -23.85 1.00
C GLY A 694 25.50 -23.17 2.34
N LEU A 695 25.29 -21.85 2.45
CA LEU A 695 25.32 -21.14 3.74
C LEU A 695 24.35 -21.84 4.72
N GLY A 696 24.89 -22.39 5.80
CA GLY A 696 24.10 -23.06 6.84
C GLY A 696 23.64 -24.50 6.51
N ALA A 697 24.04 -25.08 5.38
CA ALA A 697 23.60 -26.41 4.92
C ALA A 697 24.32 -27.62 5.58
N ALA A 698 24.83 -27.49 6.81
CA ALA A 698 25.65 -28.54 7.42
C ALA A 698 24.85 -29.54 8.28
N ASP A 699 24.83 -30.80 7.89
CA ASP A 699 24.19 -31.95 8.57
C ASP A 699 24.97 -32.48 9.81
N THR A 700 25.96 -31.75 10.33
CA THR A 700 26.77 -32.20 11.48
C THR A 700 26.85 -31.16 12.59
N ALA A 701 26.70 -31.61 13.84
CA ALA A 701 26.65 -30.77 15.03
C ALA A 701 27.90 -29.89 15.26
N GLU A 702 29.06 -30.26 14.73
CA GLU A 702 30.31 -29.48 14.82
C GLU A 702 30.38 -28.33 13.79
N ALA A 703 29.76 -28.47 12.62
CA ALA A 703 29.71 -27.42 11.59
C ALA A 703 28.55 -26.43 11.79
N ALA A 704 27.47 -26.86 12.47
CA ALA A 704 26.39 -25.99 12.92
C ALA A 704 26.88 -24.87 13.87
N GLY A 705 27.97 -25.09 14.63
CA GLY A 705 28.53 -24.12 15.56
C GLY A 705 29.15 -22.88 14.91
N ALA A 706 29.70 -22.99 13.69
CA ALA A 706 30.34 -21.87 12.99
C ALA A 706 29.35 -21.07 12.11
N ALA A 707 28.48 -21.75 11.34
CA ALA A 707 27.48 -21.08 10.51
C ALA A 707 26.30 -20.52 11.35
N GLY A 708 25.89 -21.21 12.41
CA GLY A 708 24.88 -20.74 13.36
C GLY A 708 25.31 -19.56 14.25
N SER A 709 26.55 -19.07 14.10
CA SER A 709 27.10 -17.92 14.84
C SER A 709 27.22 -16.63 14.02
N LEU A 710 26.98 -16.70 12.70
CA LEU A 710 27.13 -15.54 11.81
C LEU A 710 26.02 -14.51 12.09
N VAL A 711 26.42 -13.26 12.32
CA VAL A 711 25.52 -12.11 12.29
C VAL A 711 25.48 -11.57 10.86
N ALA A 712 24.30 -11.62 10.24
CA ALA A 712 24.07 -11.15 8.89
C ALA A 712 23.49 -9.73 8.90
N VAL A 713 24.09 -8.83 8.12
CA VAL A 713 23.50 -7.53 7.79
C VAL A 713 23.08 -7.55 6.33
N ALA A 714 21.80 -7.31 6.07
CA ALA A 714 21.24 -7.13 4.74
C ALA A 714 21.00 -5.64 4.50
N GLY A 715 21.25 -5.15 3.29
CA GLY A 715 20.90 -3.78 2.94
C GLY A 715 21.19 -3.46 1.48
N GLY A 716 20.73 -2.30 1.03
CA GLY A 716 20.93 -1.89 -0.35
C GLY A 716 19.91 -2.46 -1.36
N GLU A 717 18.97 -3.31 -0.96
CA GLU A 717 17.76 -3.67 -1.73
C GLU A 717 16.60 -3.93 -0.75
N ALA A 718 15.36 -4.01 -1.25
CA ALA A 718 14.26 -4.52 -0.44
C ALA A 718 14.55 -5.98 -0.07
N LEU A 719 14.38 -6.35 1.20
CA LEU A 719 14.61 -7.70 1.70
C LEU A 719 13.27 -8.47 1.69
N PRO A 720 13.09 -9.47 0.81
CA PRO A 720 11.86 -10.24 0.77
C PRO A 720 11.66 -11.08 2.04
N VAL A 721 10.41 -11.21 2.50
CA VAL A 721 10.07 -11.98 3.71
C VAL A 721 10.57 -13.43 3.64
N ALA A 722 10.41 -14.09 2.48
CA ALA A 722 10.88 -15.47 2.28
C ALA A 722 12.41 -15.60 2.47
N LEU A 723 13.17 -14.67 1.88
CA LEU A 723 14.62 -14.64 2.03
C LEU A 723 15.03 -14.31 3.48
N ALA A 724 14.32 -13.40 4.14
CA ALA A 724 14.57 -13.07 5.53
C ALA A 724 14.36 -14.26 6.46
N ARG A 725 13.26 -15.03 6.28
CA ARG A 725 13.00 -16.28 7.00
C ARG A 725 14.15 -17.29 6.81
N GLU A 726 14.56 -17.48 5.56
CA GLU A 726 15.64 -18.43 5.24
C GLU A 726 16.98 -18.02 5.85
N LEU A 727 17.36 -16.75 5.75
CA LEU A 727 18.56 -16.22 6.38
C LEU A 727 18.50 -16.33 7.89
N ARG A 728 17.36 -15.98 8.50
CA ARG A 728 17.19 -16.00 9.95
C ARG A 728 17.28 -17.42 10.54
N ALA A 729 16.85 -18.43 9.78
CA ALA A 729 16.99 -19.84 10.14
C ALA A 729 18.44 -20.35 10.08
N ARG A 730 19.30 -19.69 9.29
CA ARG A 730 20.69 -20.14 9.02
C ARG A 730 21.76 -19.22 9.62
N THR A 731 21.35 -18.17 10.31
CA THR A 731 22.24 -17.16 10.92
C THR A 731 21.82 -16.89 12.36
N ALA A 732 22.75 -16.44 13.20
CA ALA A 732 22.46 -16.14 14.61
C ALA A 732 21.47 -14.97 14.76
N ARG A 733 21.65 -13.96 13.90
CA ARG A 733 20.89 -12.71 13.88
C ARG A 733 20.92 -12.14 12.47
N LEU A 734 19.81 -11.51 12.08
CA LEU A 734 19.68 -10.81 10.80
C LEU A 734 19.25 -9.37 11.06
N VAL A 735 20.02 -8.42 10.57
CA VAL A 735 19.68 -6.99 10.62
C VAL A 735 19.42 -6.50 9.20
N ASN A 736 18.27 -5.87 8.97
CA ASN A 736 17.97 -5.19 7.72
C ASN A 736 18.28 -3.69 7.85
N GLY A 737 19.33 -3.22 7.18
CA GLY A 737 19.75 -1.83 7.15
C GLY A 737 19.29 -1.10 5.90
N TYR A 738 18.73 0.10 6.09
CA TYR A 738 18.33 0.99 5.01
C TYR A 738 19.02 2.35 5.16
N GLY A 739 19.54 2.85 4.05
CA GLY A 739 20.00 4.23 3.94
C GLY A 739 20.44 4.54 2.51
N PRO A 740 20.21 5.76 2.03
CA PRO A 740 20.91 6.30 0.87
C PRO A 740 22.33 6.74 1.27
N THR A 741 23.23 6.83 0.29
CA THR A 741 24.61 7.30 0.51
C THR A 741 24.66 8.71 1.10
N GLU A 742 23.69 9.55 0.76
CA GLU A 742 23.50 10.91 1.28
C GLU A 742 23.09 10.97 2.77
N ALA A 743 22.74 9.84 3.36
CA ALA A 743 22.50 9.69 4.80
C ALA A 743 23.48 8.70 5.46
N THR A 744 24.66 8.53 4.85
CA THR A 744 25.81 7.78 5.39
C THR A 744 25.48 6.31 5.69
N VAL A 745 25.45 5.51 4.62
CA VAL A 745 25.26 4.05 4.64
C VAL A 745 23.89 3.59 5.14
N TYR A 746 23.62 3.71 6.44
CA TYR A 746 22.38 3.30 7.08
C TYR A 746 21.83 4.44 7.92
N ALA A 747 20.56 4.75 7.70
CA ALA A 747 19.79 5.73 8.46
C ALA A 747 18.77 5.04 9.36
N THR A 748 18.21 3.91 8.92
CA THR A 748 17.25 3.11 9.67
C THR A 748 17.66 1.63 9.65
N VAL A 749 17.26 0.90 10.69
CA VAL A 749 17.57 -0.51 10.86
C VAL A 749 16.39 -1.27 11.46
N GLU A 750 16.20 -2.51 11.02
CA GLU A 750 15.35 -3.51 11.66
C GLU A 750 16.19 -4.69 12.15
N ASP A 751 16.03 -5.07 13.40
CA ASP A 751 16.49 -6.36 13.92
C ASP A 751 15.41 -7.40 13.59
N VAL A 752 15.66 -8.22 12.58
CA VAL A 752 14.64 -9.10 12.01
C VAL A 752 14.32 -10.21 13.02
N PRO A 753 13.04 -10.38 13.41
CA PRO A 753 12.64 -11.40 14.37
C PRO A 753 12.90 -12.81 13.82
N ALA A 754 12.86 -13.82 14.70
CA ALA A 754 13.13 -15.21 14.33
C ALA A 754 12.19 -15.76 13.24
N ASP A 755 10.92 -15.36 13.28
CA ASP A 755 9.90 -15.71 12.29
C ASP A 755 9.21 -14.42 11.81
N PRO A 756 9.77 -13.75 10.78
CA PRO A 756 9.19 -12.53 10.27
C PRO A 756 7.99 -12.81 9.36
N ASP A 757 6.83 -12.26 9.70
CA ASP A 757 5.66 -12.19 8.80
C ASP A 757 5.68 -10.98 7.88
N THR A 758 6.48 -9.97 8.25
CA THR A 758 6.73 -8.74 7.49
C THR A 758 8.19 -8.35 7.66
N VAL A 759 8.75 -7.70 6.64
CA VAL A 759 10.09 -7.11 6.69
C VAL A 759 9.97 -5.64 6.31
N THR A 760 10.47 -4.78 7.17
CA THR A 760 10.38 -3.32 7.08
C THR A 760 11.80 -2.74 6.97
N ILE A 761 11.93 -1.42 6.89
CA ILE A 761 13.23 -0.74 7.04
C ILE A 761 13.46 -0.27 8.49
N GLY A 762 12.57 -0.66 9.40
CA GLY A 762 12.73 -0.53 10.84
C GLY A 762 12.65 0.90 11.35
N ARG A 763 13.58 1.30 12.22
CA ARG A 763 13.56 2.58 12.92
C ARG A 763 14.87 3.36 12.73
N PRO A 764 14.86 4.69 12.88
CA PRO A 764 16.08 5.48 12.77
C PRO A 764 17.16 5.07 13.77
N LEU A 765 18.40 5.04 13.31
CA LEU A 765 19.59 4.90 14.15
C LEU A 765 19.75 6.09 15.12
N PRO A 766 20.61 5.98 16.14
CA PRO A 766 20.87 7.08 17.05
C PRO A 766 21.24 8.39 16.35
N ASN A 767 20.68 9.50 16.85
CA ASN A 767 20.84 10.86 16.32
C ASN A 767 20.38 11.07 14.85
N VAL A 768 19.70 10.10 14.26
CA VAL A 768 19.05 10.20 12.95
C VAL A 768 17.55 10.45 13.14
N ARG A 769 16.96 11.25 12.25
CA ARG A 769 15.53 11.47 12.19
C ARG A 769 15.01 11.07 10.81
N ALA A 770 13.81 10.50 10.77
CA ALA A 770 13.10 10.10 9.57
C ALA A 770 11.69 10.69 9.59
N TYR A 771 11.25 11.22 8.46
CA TYR A 771 9.91 11.79 8.30
C TYR A 771 9.26 11.23 7.05
N VAL A 772 7.99 10.84 7.15
CA VAL A 772 7.18 10.48 5.98
C VAL A 772 6.26 11.67 5.72
N LEU A 773 6.49 12.35 4.59
CA LEU A 773 5.88 13.65 4.30
C LEU A 773 5.07 13.63 3.00
N ASP A 774 4.09 14.52 2.92
CA ASP A 774 3.42 14.86 1.66
C ASP A 774 4.28 15.80 0.79
N ALA A 775 3.78 16.12 -0.42
CA ALA A 775 4.48 16.97 -1.37
C ALA A 775 4.74 18.42 -0.89
N ALA A 776 4.11 18.83 0.23
CA ALA A 776 4.29 20.14 0.84
C ALA A 776 5.02 20.05 2.19
N LEU A 777 5.77 18.96 2.42
CA LEU A 777 6.57 18.70 3.62
C LEU A 777 5.75 18.60 4.91
N ARG A 778 4.48 18.17 4.84
CA ARG A 778 3.65 17.94 6.04
C ARG A 778 3.67 16.46 6.41
N PRO A 779 3.72 16.10 7.71
CA PRO A 779 3.65 14.70 8.13
C PRO A 779 2.36 14.04 7.68
N VAL A 780 2.46 12.84 7.11
CA VAL A 780 1.30 12.03 6.77
C VAL A 780 0.86 11.16 7.97
N PRO A 781 -0.43 10.77 8.04
CA PRO A 781 -0.90 9.86 9.09
C PRO A 781 -0.23 8.49 9.09
N VAL A 782 -0.29 7.80 10.22
CA VAL A 782 0.15 6.40 10.33
C VAL A 782 -0.63 5.53 9.35
N GLY A 783 0.08 4.67 8.61
CA GLY A 783 -0.48 3.80 7.57
C GLY A 783 -0.65 4.47 6.19
N VAL A 784 -0.50 5.80 6.10
CA VAL A 784 -0.60 6.55 4.84
C VAL A 784 0.77 6.63 4.16
N PRO A 785 0.89 6.29 2.86
CA PRO A 785 2.11 6.48 2.10
C PRO A 785 2.49 7.96 1.94
N GLY A 786 3.78 8.26 2.10
CA GLY A 786 4.38 9.54 1.73
C GLY A 786 5.82 9.35 1.25
N GLU A 787 6.51 10.45 0.98
CA GLU A 787 7.93 10.43 0.63
C GLU A 787 8.78 10.47 1.91
N LEU A 788 9.84 9.65 1.96
CA LEU A 788 10.75 9.59 3.09
C LEU A 788 11.79 10.73 3.02
N TYR A 789 11.97 11.41 4.14
CA TYR A 789 12.99 12.43 4.36
C TYR A 789 13.83 12.03 5.56
N LEU A 790 15.14 12.27 5.48
CA LEU A 790 16.10 11.92 6.54
C LEU A 790 16.78 13.18 7.06
N ALA A 791 17.10 13.23 8.35
CA ALA A 791 17.75 14.37 9.00
C ALA A 791 18.69 13.92 10.12
N GLY A 792 19.44 14.88 10.68
CA GLY A 792 20.30 14.65 11.84
C GLY A 792 21.72 14.26 11.47
N ALA A 793 22.40 13.58 12.40
CA ALA A 793 23.84 13.37 12.36
C ALA A 793 24.32 12.51 11.17
N GLY A 794 23.44 11.69 10.58
CA GLY A 794 23.80 10.83 9.44
C GLY A 794 23.89 11.56 8.09
N LEU A 795 23.49 12.83 8.00
CA LEU A 795 23.46 13.51 6.70
C LEU A 795 24.86 13.80 6.14
N ALA A 796 25.01 13.55 4.84
CA ALA A 796 26.15 14.01 4.07
C ALA A 796 26.23 15.54 4.04
N VAL A 797 27.41 16.05 3.71
CA VAL A 797 27.61 17.49 3.50
C VAL A 797 26.82 17.97 2.28
N GLY A 798 26.79 17.16 1.23
CA GLY A 798 26.08 17.43 -0.02
C GLY A 798 26.74 16.72 -1.21
N TYR A 799 26.47 17.21 -2.42
CA TYR A 799 27.15 16.77 -3.64
C TYR A 799 28.35 17.68 -3.94
N ARG A 800 29.55 17.10 -4.03
CA ARG A 800 30.79 17.85 -4.27
C ARG A 800 30.73 18.60 -5.60
N GLY A 801 30.93 19.91 -5.57
CA GLY A 801 30.94 20.77 -6.77
C GLY A 801 29.57 20.95 -7.44
N ARG A 802 28.48 20.56 -6.77
CA ARG A 802 27.10 20.58 -7.29
C ARG A 802 26.12 21.18 -6.29
N ASP A 803 26.28 22.48 -6.06
CA ASP A 803 25.44 23.25 -5.13
C ASP A 803 23.98 23.29 -5.57
N ASP A 804 23.73 23.25 -6.88
CA ASP A 804 22.42 23.14 -7.52
C ASP A 804 21.66 21.89 -7.04
N LEU A 805 22.27 20.71 -7.21
CA LEU A 805 21.69 19.44 -6.78
C LEU A 805 21.62 19.33 -5.26
N THR A 806 22.58 19.93 -4.57
CA THR A 806 22.60 19.93 -3.09
C THR A 806 21.40 20.71 -2.56
N ALA A 807 21.12 21.90 -3.09
CA ALA A 807 19.96 22.69 -2.69
C ALA A 807 18.62 22.02 -3.05
N GLU A 808 18.57 21.29 -4.17
CA GLU A 808 17.38 20.53 -4.58
C GLU A 808 17.06 19.38 -3.61
N ARG A 809 18.08 18.64 -3.15
CA ARG A 809 17.90 17.40 -2.37
C ARG A 809 18.07 17.57 -0.87
N PHE A 810 18.82 18.56 -0.41
CA PHE A 810 19.03 18.88 1.00
C PHE A 810 18.28 20.17 1.35
N VAL A 811 16.99 20.03 1.65
CA VAL A 811 16.06 21.14 1.91
C VAL A 811 16.05 21.55 3.38
N PRO A 812 15.53 22.74 3.75
CA PRO A 812 15.40 23.14 5.15
C PRO A 812 14.53 22.17 5.98
N ASP A 813 14.90 21.94 7.24
CA ASP A 813 14.14 21.10 8.19
C ASP A 813 13.13 21.91 9.01
N PRO A 814 11.81 21.80 8.73
CA PRO A 814 10.79 22.53 9.49
C PRO A 814 10.49 21.92 10.86
N PHE A 815 11.11 20.79 11.23
CA PHE A 815 10.86 20.06 12.47
C PHE A 815 12.04 20.09 13.45
N GLY A 816 13.23 20.47 12.98
CA GLY A 816 14.48 20.45 13.74
C GLY A 816 14.96 21.83 14.21
N ALA A 817 16.28 21.94 14.38
CA ALA A 817 16.95 23.21 14.65
C ALA A 817 16.80 24.17 13.46
N ALA A 818 16.94 25.48 13.71
CA ALA A 818 16.73 26.52 12.71
C ALA A 818 17.65 26.42 11.48
N ASP A 819 18.81 25.77 11.61
CA ASP A 819 19.80 25.48 10.56
C ASP A 819 19.81 24.01 10.12
N GLY A 820 18.83 23.22 10.56
CA GLY A 820 18.68 21.81 10.20
C GLY A 820 18.34 21.61 8.71
N ARG A 821 18.73 20.44 8.18
CA ARG A 821 18.44 20.03 6.80
C ARG A 821 17.73 18.68 6.75
N LEU A 822 16.88 18.49 5.75
CA LEU A 822 16.30 17.21 5.35
C LEU A 822 16.91 16.76 4.03
N TYR A 823 17.32 15.50 3.94
CA TYR A 823 17.60 14.85 2.67
C TYR A 823 16.33 14.19 2.12
N ARG A 824 15.93 14.58 0.90
CA ARG A 824 14.80 14.03 0.15
C ARG A 824 15.22 12.76 -0.60
N THR A 825 14.76 11.59 -0.13
CA THR A 825 15.27 10.29 -0.63
C THR A 825 14.70 9.88 -1.99
N GLY A 826 13.49 10.34 -2.34
CA GLY A 826 12.70 9.82 -3.46
C GLY A 826 12.02 8.47 -3.17
N ASP A 827 12.18 7.92 -1.96
CA ASP A 827 11.59 6.65 -1.56
C ASP A 827 10.18 6.86 -0.97
N ARG A 828 9.24 6.00 -1.33
CA ARG A 828 7.88 5.97 -0.77
C ARG A 828 7.86 5.03 0.43
N CYS A 829 7.36 5.52 1.56
CA CYS A 829 7.26 4.77 2.80
C CYS A 829 5.94 5.08 3.51
N ARG A 830 5.61 4.27 4.53
CA ARG A 830 4.56 4.59 5.50
C ARG A 830 4.98 4.17 6.89
N TRP A 831 4.44 4.85 7.90
CA TRP A 831 4.58 4.40 9.29
C TRP A 831 3.63 3.24 9.57
N LEU A 832 4.14 2.20 10.23
CA LEU A 832 3.31 1.18 10.87
C LEU A 832 2.87 1.65 12.27
N PRO A 833 1.78 1.10 12.83
CA PRO A 833 1.28 1.48 14.16
C PRO A 833 2.30 1.31 15.30
N ASP A 834 3.23 0.36 15.15
CA ASP A 834 4.31 0.15 16.11
C ASP A 834 5.43 1.20 15.98
N GLY A 835 5.45 2.02 14.93
CA GLY A 835 6.47 3.01 14.63
C GLY A 835 7.69 2.47 13.87
N ARG A 836 7.58 1.30 13.23
CA ARG A 836 8.50 0.88 12.15
C ARG A 836 8.11 1.54 10.83
N LEU A 837 9.09 1.70 9.93
CA LEU A 837 8.91 2.24 8.58
C LEU A 837 8.78 1.12 7.56
N ASP A 838 7.65 1.07 6.86
CA ASP A 838 7.41 0.14 5.76
C ASP A 838 7.81 0.80 4.43
N PHE A 839 8.63 0.13 3.63
CA PHE A 839 9.14 0.63 2.35
C PHE A 839 8.25 0.15 1.20
N LEU A 840 7.72 1.08 0.42
CA LEU A 840 6.71 0.83 -0.61
C LEU A 840 7.25 0.95 -2.04
N GLY A 841 8.54 1.28 -2.20
CA GLY A 841 9.17 1.50 -3.50
C GLY A 841 9.67 2.94 -3.67
N ARG A 842 9.84 3.36 -4.93
CA ARG A 842 10.35 4.70 -5.28
C ARG A 842 9.29 5.54 -5.98
N ALA A 843 9.40 6.86 -5.82
CA ALA A 843 8.58 7.83 -6.52
C ALA A 843 9.20 8.29 -7.85
N ASP A 844 10.48 7.98 -8.09
CA ASP A 844 11.26 8.35 -9.27
C ASP A 844 11.78 7.12 -10.04
N ASP A 845 12.48 7.37 -11.15
CA ASP A 845 12.99 6.36 -12.09
C ASP A 845 14.28 5.65 -11.60
N GLN A 846 14.68 5.91 -10.37
CA GLN A 846 15.84 5.28 -9.78
C GLN A 846 15.49 3.87 -9.35
N VAL A 847 16.41 2.95 -9.58
CA VAL A 847 16.25 1.53 -9.24
C VAL A 847 17.51 1.01 -8.54
N LYS A 848 17.37 -0.15 -7.89
CA LYS A 848 18.51 -0.91 -7.36
C LYS A 848 18.56 -2.25 -8.07
N VAL A 849 19.69 -2.51 -8.74
CA VAL A 849 19.92 -3.75 -9.51
C VAL A 849 21.09 -4.47 -8.86
N ARG A 850 20.85 -5.61 -8.21
CA ARG A 850 21.89 -6.39 -7.50
C ARG A 850 22.64 -5.56 -6.46
N GLY A 851 21.94 -4.63 -5.81
CA GLY A 851 22.47 -3.68 -4.82
C GLY A 851 23.10 -2.42 -5.40
N HIS A 852 23.22 -2.33 -6.73
CA HIS A 852 23.77 -1.15 -7.39
C HIS A 852 22.67 -0.12 -7.65
N ARG A 853 22.89 1.11 -7.16
CA ARG A 853 22.01 2.24 -7.44
C ARG A 853 22.18 2.67 -8.90
N LEU A 854 21.11 2.57 -9.67
CA LEU A 854 21.07 2.89 -11.10
C LEU A 854 19.93 3.87 -11.38
N GLU A 855 20.22 4.90 -12.16
CA GLU A 855 19.19 5.75 -12.75
C GLU A 855 18.86 5.14 -14.11
N LEU A 856 17.61 4.74 -14.36
CA LEU A 856 17.21 4.17 -15.67
C LEU A 856 17.49 5.15 -16.82
N GLY A 857 17.44 6.45 -16.52
CA GLY A 857 17.85 7.52 -17.43
C GLY A 857 19.33 7.47 -17.84
N GLU A 858 20.25 6.97 -17.00
CA GLU A 858 21.66 6.82 -17.35
C GLU A 858 21.85 5.74 -18.42
N VAL A 859 21.17 4.60 -18.27
CA VAL A 859 21.15 3.53 -19.28
C VAL A 859 20.55 4.05 -20.59
N THR A 860 19.41 4.73 -20.48
CA THR A 860 18.70 5.32 -21.62
C THR A 860 19.59 6.31 -22.37
N ALA A 861 20.22 7.25 -21.68
CA ALA A 861 21.10 8.25 -22.28
C ALA A 861 22.30 7.60 -22.99
N ARG A 862 22.92 6.57 -22.38
CA ARG A 862 24.04 5.84 -23.01
C ARG A 862 23.58 5.03 -24.23
N LEU A 863 22.38 4.47 -24.24
CA LEU A 863 21.82 3.81 -25.43
C LEU A 863 21.60 4.80 -26.58
N LEU A 864 21.11 6.01 -26.26
CA LEU A 864 20.88 7.08 -27.24
C LEU A 864 22.17 7.65 -27.85
N GLU A 865 23.33 7.44 -27.23
CA GLU A 865 24.65 7.79 -27.79
C GLU A 865 25.07 6.83 -28.93
N HIS A 866 24.44 5.65 -29.05
CA HIS A 866 24.74 4.71 -30.12
C HIS A 866 24.23 5.23 -31.48
N PRO A 867 25.07 5.28 -32.54
CA PRO A 867 24.71 5.91 -33.81
C PRO A 867 23.54 5.23 -34.54
N GLY A 868 23.29 3.94 -34.27
CA GLY A 868 22.19 3.16 -34.83
C GLY A 868 20.88 3.21 -34.05
N VAL A 869 20.80 3.90 -32.90
CA VAL A 869 19.60 3.96 -32.04
C VAL A 869 18.86 5.29 -32.23
N ALA A 870 17.55 5.22 -32.46
CA ALA A 870 16.66 6.38 -32.61
C ALA A 870 16.05 6.79 -31.27
N GLU A 871 15.50 5.81 -30.56
CA GLU A 871 14.87 5.96 -29.25
C GLU A 871 15.28 4.80 -28.36
N ALA A 872 15.32 5.02 -27.05
CA ALA A 872 15.59 3.98 -26.08
C ALA A 872 14.91 4.29 -24.75
N THR A 873 14.66 3.24 -23.97
CA THR A 873 14.28 3.34 -22.56
C THR A 873 14.72 2.08 -21.82
N ALA A 874 14.85 2.14 -20.51
CA ALA A 874 15.11 0.98 -19.67
C ALA A 874 14.08 0.90 -18.55
N THR A 875 13.73 -0.32 -18.15
CA THR A 875 12.83 -0.58 -17.00
C THR A 875 13.22 -1.85 -16.27
N LEU A 876 12.71 -2.02 -15.05
CA LEU A 876 12.77 -3.29 -14.34
C LEU A 876 11.51 -4.10 -14.61
N HIS A 877 11.68 -5.38 -14.92
CA HIS A 877 10.61 -6.38 -14.94
C HIS A 877 10.81 -7.36 -13.78
N ALA A 878 9.81 -7.55 -12.94
CA ALA A 878 9.84 -8.58 -11.90
C ALA A 878 9.32 -9.90 -12.47
N ASP A 879 10.03 -11.00 -12.24
CA ASP A 879 9.50 -12.34 -12.50
C ASP A 879 8.51 -12.78 -11.39
N PRO A 880 7.76 -13.88 -11.57
CA PRO A 880 6.80 -14.37 -10.57
C PRO A 880 7.42 -14.72 -9.21
N ASP A 881 8.73 -15.00 -9.17
CA ASP A 881 9.49 -15.29 -7.95
C ASP A 881 10.01 -14.01 -7.26
N GLY A 882 9.72 -12.84 -7.85
CA GLY A 882 10.06 -11.52 -7.33
C GLY A 882 11.47 -11.05 -7.67
N GLU A 883 12.17 -11.67 -8.63
CA GLU A 883 13.47 -11.19 -9.10
C GLU A 883 13.29 -10.10 -10.16
N ALA A 884 13.79 -8.90 -9.87
CA ALA A 884 13.76 -7.76 -10.80
C ALA A 884 14.92 -7.82 -11.81
N ARG A 885 14.61 -7.85 -13.10
CA ARG A 885 15.56 -7.89 -14.23
C ARG A 885 15.56 -6.57 -14.98
N LEU A 886 16.74 -6.06 -15.31
CA LEU A 886 16.88 -4.83 -16.09
C LEU A 886 16.72 -5.13 -17.58
N VAL A 887 15.69 -4.55 -18.18
CA VAL A 887 15.34 -4.71 -19.59
C VAL A 887 15.58 -3.41 -20.32
N ALA A 888 16.31 -3.47 -21.44
CA ALA A 888 16.51 -2.34 -22.34
C ALA A 888 15.62 -2.47 -23.58
N TYR A 889 14.93 -1.38 -23.89
CA TYR A 889 14.12 -1.21 -25.08
C TYR A 889 14.82 -0.24 -26.01
N ALA A 890 14.97 -0.60 -27.28
CA ALA A 890 15.59 0.27 -28.27
C ALA A 890 14.82 0.23 -29.60
N VAL A 891 14.73 1.39 -30.24
CA VAL A 891 14.19 1.56 -31.59
C VAL A 891 15.38 1.84 -32.52
N PRO A 892 15.69 0.94 -33.47
CA PRO A 892 16.75 1.18 -34.45
C PRO A 892 16.43 2.39 -35.35
N ARG A 893 17.45 3.15 -35.76
CA ARG A 893 17.30 4.16 -36.81
C ARG A 893 17.00 3.48 -38.15
N ALA A 894 16.17 4.13 -38.97
CA ALA A 894 15.86 3.66 -40.31
C ALA A 894 17.14 3.34 -41.12
N GLY A 895 17.26 2.11 -41.62
CA GLY A 895 18.42 1.64 -42.38
C GLY A 895 19.63 1.20 -41.53
N SER A 896 19.53 1.21 -40.21
CA SER A 896 20.54 0.65 -39.30
C SER A 896 20.10 -0.74 -38.81
N ALA A 897 21.00 -1.72 -38.86
CA ALA A 897 20.82 -3.00 -38.17
C ALA A 897 21.53 -2.89 -36.82
N VAL A 898 20.79 -3.03 -35.73
CA VAL A 898 21.33 -2.98 -34.37
C VAL A 898 20.81 -4.21 -33.63
N ASP A 899 21.71 -4.97 -33.02
CA ASP A 899 21.34 -6.13 -32.22
C ASP A 899 21.68 -5.95 -30.72
N ALA A 900 21.13 -6.84 -29.89
CA ALA A 900 21.33 -6.79 -28.44
C ALA A 900 22.81 -6.95 -28.03
N ALA A 901 23.61 -7.70 -28.79
CA ALA A 901 25.02 -7.92 -28.48
C ALA A 901 25.87 -6.68 -28.78
N GLU A 902 25.53 -5.93 -29.83
CA GLU A 902 26.11 -4.63 -30.15
C GLU A 902 25.77 -3.58 -29.09
N LEU A 903 24.50 -3.44 -28.72
CA LEU A 903 24.08 -2.50 -27.67
C LEU A 903 24.71 -2.82 -26.32
N ARG A 904 24.77 -4.11 -25.95
CA ARG A 904 25.46 -4.55 -24.73
C ARG A 904 26.93 -4.18 -24.74
N ARG A 905 27.63 -4.39 -25.88
CA ARG A 905 29.04 -4.00 -26.02
C ARG A 905 29.21 -2.49 -25.89
N HIS A 906 28.32 -1.71 -26.51
CA HIS A 906 28.35 -0.25 -26.43
C HIS A 906 28.19 0.24 -24.98
N LEU A 907 27.18 -0.27 -24.26
CA LEU A 907 26.97 0.08 -22.85
C LEU A 907 28.14 -0.35 -21.96
N ALA A 908 28.73 -1.52 -22.20
CA ALA A 908 29.87 -2.02 -21.43
C ALA A 908 31.12 -1.13 -21.53
N LEU A 909 31.21 -0.23 -22.50
CA LEU A 909 32.30 0.75 -22.60
C LEU A 909 32.23 1.84 -21.53
N SER A 910 31.03 2.10 -20.98
CA SER A 910 30.78 3.25 -20.10
C SER A 910 30.07 2.89 -18.79
N LEU A 911 29.33 1.78 -18.75
CA LEU A 911 28.59 1.30 -17.58
C LEU A 911 29.27 0.08 -16.94
N PRO A 912 29.24 -0.04 -15.59
CA PRO A 912 29.70 -1.24 -14.90
C PRO A 912 28.93 -2.49 -15.33
N ALA A 913 29.59 -3.64 -15.37
CA ALA A 913 28.99 -4.90 -15.80
C ALA A 913 27.75 -5.32 -14.99
N ALA A 914 27.73 -4.99 -13.69
CA ALA A 914 26.65 -5.35 -12.78
C ALA A 914 25.30 -4.65 -13.08
N VAL A 915 25.33 -3.53 -13.80
CA VAL A 915 24.15 -2.71 -14.14
C VAL A 915 23.81 -2.75 -15.64
N LEU A 916 24.40 -3.69 -16.39
CA LEU A 916 24.03 -3.90 -17.79
C LEU A 916 22.68 -4.64 -17.89
N PRO A 917 21.81 -4.27 -18.85
CA PRO A 917 20.57 -4.97 -19.10
C PRO A 917 20.79 -6.46 -19.40
N THR A 918 19.97 -7.31 -18.78
CA THR A 918 20.00 -8.77 -19.00
C THR A 918 19.17 -9.18 -20.20
N ASP A 919 18.13 -8.39 -20.49
CA ASP A 919 17.16 -8.64 -21.55
C ASP A 919 17.00 -7.40 -22.43
N TRP A 920 16.68 -7.65 -23.69
CA TRP A 920 16.75 -6.65 -24.76
C TRP A 920 15.55 -6.84 -25.66
N VAL A 921 14.81 -5.76 -25.90
CA VAL A 921 13.63 -5.77 -26.76
C VAL A 921 13.78 -4.68 -27.81
N LEU A 922 13.81 -5.08 -29.08
CA LEU A 922 13.81 -4.13 -30.19
C LEU A 922 12.36 -3.85 -30.58
N LEU A 923 12.03 -2.57 -30.73
CA LEU A 923 10.69 -2.09 -31.07
C LEU A 923 10.74 -1.25 -32.34
N ASP A 924 9.63 -1.21 -33.09
CA ASP A 924 9.46 -0.28 -34.22
C ASP A 924 9.24 1.16 -33.74
N GLY A 925 8.78 1.35 -32.50
CA GLY A 925 8.58 2.63 -31.84
C GLY A 925 8.28 2.42 -30.34
N LEU A 926 8.59 3.41 -29.49
CA LEU A 926 8.22 3.32 -28.08
C LEU A 926 6.72 3.62 -27.91
N PRO A 927 5.99 2.84 -27.08
CA PRO A 927 4.60 3.16 -26.76
C PRO A 927 4.56 4.47 -26.00
N LEU A 928 3.70 5.41 -26.43
CA LEU A 928 3.55 6.73 -25.82
C LEU A 928 2.18 6.86 -25.16
N GLY A 929 2.16 7.44 -23.97
CA GLY A 929 0.93 7.81 -23.29
C GLY A 929 0.30 9.10 -23.86
N PRO A 930 -0.89 9.49 -23.36
CA PRO A 930 -1.64 10.65 -23.86
C PRO A 930 -0.89 12.01 -23.79
N ASN A 931 0.16 12.09 -22.97
CA ASN A 931 1.01 13.26 -22.79
C ASN A 931 2.30 13.24 -23.65
N GLY A 932 2.44 12.25 -24.55
CA GLY A 932 3.60 12.09 -25.42
C GLY A 932 4.87 11.57 -24.73
N LYS A 933 4.79 11.12 -23.46
CA LYS A 933 5.88 10.41 -22.78
C LYS A 933 5.76 8.91 -22.98
N VAL A 934 6.87 8.19 -22.87
CA VAL A 934 6.90 6.72 -22.95
C VAL A 934 5.99 6.11 -21.87
N ASP A 935 5.04 5.30 -22.29
CA ASP A 935 4.19 4.50 -21.42
C ASP A 935 4.92 3.19 -21.09
N ARG A 936 5.54 3.14 -19.90
CA ARG A 936 6.29 1.96 -19.46
C ARG A 936 5.39 0.75 -19.14
N THR A 937 4.10 0.96 -18.89
CA THR A 937 3.16 -0.14 -18.61
C THR A 937 2.73 -0.86 -19.89
N ALA A 938 2.78 -0.16 -21.02
CA ALA A 938 2.53 -0.71 -22.35
C ALA A 938 3.78 -1.34 -23.00
N LEU A 939 4.94 -1.35 -22.32
CA LEU A 939 6.14 -2.01 -22.84
C LEU A 939 5.97 -3.54 -22.77
N PRO A 940 6.22 -4.27 -23.87
CA PRO A 940 6.06 -5.73 -23.87
C PRO A 940 7.08 -6.39 -22.96
N ALA A 941 6.66 -7.45 -22.26
CA ALA A 941 7.56 -8.26 -21.44
C ALA A 941 8.61 -8.98 -22.32
N PRO A 942 9.85 -9.15 -21.86
CA PRO A 942 10.85 -9.95 -22.57
C PRO A 942 10.44 -11.43 -22.61
N ALA A 943 10.69 -12.11 -23.73
CA ALA A 943 10.37 -13.54 -23.86
C ALA A 943 11.16 -14.39 -22.83
N HIS A 944 10.48 -15.26 -22.09
CA HIS A 944 11.11 -16.16 -21.11
C HIS A 944 12.13 -17.09 -21.78
N ARG A 945 13.33 -17.20 -21.20
CA ARG A 945 14.42 -18.06 -21.72
C ARG A 945 14.26 -19.57 -21.47
N ASP A 946 13.19 -20.01 -20.81
CA ASP A 946 12.94 -21.41 -20.46
C ASP A 946 11.60 -21.96 -21.00
N ALA A 947 11.05 -21.40 -22.08
CA ALA A 947 10.00 -22.08 -22.83
C ALA A 947 10.66 -22.98 -23.89
N PRO A 948 10.46 -24.31 -23.86
CA PRO A 948 10.63 -25.11 -25.07
C PRO A 948 9.77 -24.48 -26.17
N GLU A 949 10.35 -24.29 -27.35
CA GLU A 949 9.56 -24.05 -28.56
C GLU A 949 8.58 -25.21 -28.72
N GLU A 950 7.32 -25.01 -28.33
CA GLU A 950 6.20 -25.69 -28.96
C GLU A 950 4.84 -25.04 -28.67
N ALA A 951 4.05 -25.01 -29.73
CA ALA A 951 2.60 -24.81 -29.79
C ALA A 951 2.03 -23.38 -29.70
N ALA A 952 2.42 -22.51 -30.62
CA ALA A 952 1.42 -21.63 -31.25
C ALA A 952 0.56 -22.46 -32.21
N THR A 953 -0.41 -23.20 -31.68
CA THR A 953 -1.55 -23.67 -32.48
C THR A 953 -2.70 -22.71 -32.20
N PRO A 954 -3.18 -21.94 -33.19
CA PRO A 954 -4.42 -21.17 -33.00
C PRO A 954 -5.57 -22.15 -32.70
N PRO A 955 -6.53 -21.81 -31.82
CA PRO A 955 -7.69 -22.67 -31.60
C PRO A 955 -8.42 -22.86 -32.95
N ALA A 956 -8.78 -24.12 -33.22
CA ALA A 956 -9.59 -24.49 -34.37
C ALA A 956 -10.94 -23.75 -34.32
N PRO A 957 -11.52 -23.38 -35.47
CA PRO A 957 -12.84 -22.75 -35.52
C PRO A 957 -13.92 -23.78 -35.16
N GLU A 958 -14.91 -23.30 -34.39
CA GLU A 958 -16.32 -23.72 -34.32
C GLU A 958 -16.63 -25.23 -34.37
N THR A 959 -17.06 -25.79 -33.24
CA THR A 959 -17.97 -26.95 -33.28
C THR A 959 -19.36 -26.51 -32.86
N ASP A 960 -20.12 -26.01 -33.85
CA ASP A 960 -21.58 -25.86 -33.79
C ASP A 960 -22.32 -27.22 -33.63
N ALA A 961 -21.62 -28.31 -33.32
CA ALA A 961 -22.17 -29.66 -33.15
C ALA A 961 -22.23 -30.13 -31.69
N ASP A 962 -21.73 -29.35 -30.71
CA ASP A 962 -21.82 -29.72 -29.29
C ASP A 962 -23.25 -29.45 -28.74
N PRO A 963 -23.96 -30.47 -28.22
CA PRO A 963 -25.29 -30.31 -27.65
C PRO A 963 -25.37 -29.33 -26.47
N VAL A 964 -24.30 -29.21 -25.67
CA VAL A 964 -24.24 -28.26 -24.54
C VAL A 964 -24.13 -26.84 -25.08
N VAL A 965 -23.25 -26.61 -26.05
CA VAL A 965 -23.07 -25.31 -26.72
C VAL A 965 -24.37 -24.87 -27.40
N GLN A 966 -25.06 -25.77 -28.11
CA GLN A 966 -26.35 -25.44 -28.73
C GLN A 966 -27.43 -25.11 -27.70
N ALA A 967 -27.53 -25.88 -26.63
CA ALA A 967 -28.48 -25.60 -25.55
C ALA A 967 -28.22 -24.24 -24.88
N LEU A 968 -26.95 -23.90 -24.64
CA LEU A 968 -26.54 -22.60 -24.10
C LEU A 968 -26.83 -21.45 -25.08
N ARG A 969 -26.52 -21.63 -26.37
CA ARG A 969 -26.82 -20.65 -27.41
C ARG A 969 -28.32 -20.34 -27.49
N GLU A 970 -29.16 -21.37 -27.51
CA GLU A 970 -30.62 -21.19 -27.50
C GLU A 970 -31.11 -20.48 -26.22
N ILE A 971 -30.53 -20.80 -25.05
CA ILE A 971 -30.85 -20.09 -23.80
C ILE A 971 -30.48 -18.61 -23.90
N TRP A 972 -29.30 -18.27 -24.42
CA TRP A 972 -28.86 -16.88 -24.60
C TRP A 972 -29.77 -16.15 -25.59
N GLN A 973 -30.06 -16.76 -26.74
CA GLN A 973 -30.93 -16.19 -27.77
C GLN A 973 -32.33 -15.90 -27.22
N ASP A 974 -32.90 -16.82 -26.44
CA ASP A 974 -34.21 -16.67 -25.83
C ASP A 974 -34.24 -15.56 -24.78
N VAL A 975 -33.22 -15.48 -23.92
CA VAL A 975 -33.18 -14.52 -22.81
C VAL A 975 -32.82 -13.11 -23.30
N LEU A 976 -31.84 -12.99 -24.20
CA LEU A 976 -31.39 -11.70 -24.76
C LEU A 976 -32.24 -11.22 -25.93
N ARG A 977 -33.08 -12.08 -26.52
CA ARG A 977 -33.89 -11.80 -27.72
C ARG A 977 -33.03 -11.42 -28.94
N ILE A 978 -31.85 -12.01 -29.06
CA ILE A 978 -30.93 -11.85 -30.19
C ILE A 978 -30.92 -13.18 -30.97
N PRO A 979 -31.24 -13.19 -32.27
CA PRO A 979 -31.44 -14.43 -33.03
C PRO A 979 -30.14 -15.15 -33.44
N ASP A 980 -29.00 -14.45 -33.45
CA ASP A 980 -27.70 -15.02 -33.81
C ASP A 980 -26.64 -14.47 -32.84
N ILE A 981 -26.03 -15.36 -32.06
CA ILE A 981 -25.06 -15.04 -31.01
C ILE A 981 -23.86 -15.96 -31.19
N GLY A 982 -22.68 -15.38 -31.38
CA GLY A 982 -21.42 -16.11 -31.54
C GLY A 982 -20.91 -16.74 -30.24
N LEU A 983 -20.10 -17.80 -30.34
CA LEU A 983 -19.61 -18.57 -29.19
C LEU A 983 -18.69 -17.77 -28.26
N HIS A 984 -17.99 -16.78 -28.82
CA HIS A 984 -17.01 -15.94 -28.14
C HIS A 984 -17.50 -14.50 -27.97
N GLU A 985 -18.79 -14.24 -28.25
CA GLU A 985 -19.37 -12.94 -27.97
C GLU A 985 -19.61 -12.82 -26.46
N ASP A 986 -19.14 -11.71 -25.90
CA ASP A 986 -19.26 -11.40 -24.49
C ASP A 986 -20.74 -11.13 -24.13
N LEU A 987 -21.25 -11.84 -23.11
CA LEU A 987 -22.62 -11.70 -22.62
C LEU A 987 -23.01 -10.25 -22.30
N PHE A 988 -22.08 -9.45 -21.76
CA PHE A 988 -22.34 -8.07 -21.36
C PHE A 988 -22.29 -7.10 -22.55
N ASP A 989 -21.44 -7.36 -23.56
CA ASP A 989 -21.46 -6.61 -24.83
C ASP A 989 -22.77 -6.83 -25.59
N LEU A 990 -23.37 -8.02 -25.46
CA LEU A 990 -24.71 -8.33 -25.95
C LEU A 990 -25.84 -7.71 -25.12
N GLY A 991 -25.51 -6.91 -24.10
CA GLY A 991 -26.46 -6.22 -23.23
C GLY A 991 -26.92 -7.01 -22.00
N GLY A 992 -26.22 -8.11 -21.67
CA GLY A 992 -26.45 -8.89 -20.46
C GLY A 992 -26.21 -8.11 -19.16
N HIS A 993 -26.93 -8.49 -18.12
CA HIS A 993 -26.78 -7.95 -16.76
C HIS A 993 -27.24 -9.01 -15.74
N SER A 994 -27.19 -8.71 -14.44
CA SER A 994 -27.40 -9.69 -13.35
C SER A 994 -28.76 -10.42 -13.41
N LEU A 995 -29.81 -9.73 -13.85
CA LEU A 995 -31.12 -10.34 -14.09
C LEU A 995 -31.08 -11.34 -15.27
N THR A 996 -30.39 -10.98 -16.35
CA THR A 996 -30.15 -11.88 -17.49
C THR A 996 -29.38 -13.11 -17.05
N ILE A 997 -28.32 -12.93 -16.24
CA ILE A 997 -27.51 -14.03 -15.68
C ILE A 997 -28.37 -14.97 -14.82
N THR A 998 -29.22 -14.42 -13.95
CA THR A 998 -30.11 -15.22 -13.10
C THR A 998 -31.04 -16.09 -13.95
N ARG A 999 -31.62 -15.52 -15.01
CA ARG A 999 -32.51 -16.24 -15.94
C ARG A 999 -31.78 -17.32 -16.72
N ILE A 1000 -30.59 -16.98 -17.21
CA ILE A 1000 -29.72 -17.91 -17.92
C ILE A 1000 -29.34 -19.09 -17.02
N SER A 1001 -28.86 -18.83 -15.81
CA SER A 1001 -28.46 -19.88 -14.85
C SER A 1001 -29.66 -20.77 -14.46
N GLY A 1002 -30.83 -20.18 -14.19
CA GLY A 1002 -32.06 -20.93 -13.93
C GLY A 1002 -32.46 -21.87 -15.08
N ARG A 1003 -32.33 -21.40 -16.33
CA ARG A 1003 -32.60 -22.23 -17.53
C ARG A 1003 -31.55 -23.31 -17.76
N ILE A 1004 -30.28 -23.04 -17.45
CA ILE A 1004 -29.22 -24.06 -17.49
C ILE A 1004 -29.54 -25.17 -16.48
N GLN A 1005 -29.89 -24.81 -15.25
CA GLN A 1005 -30.26 -25.77 -14.21
C GLN A 1005 -31.46 -26.62 -14.64
N GLN A 1006 -32.49 -26.02 -15.24
CA GLN A 1006 -33.67 -26.75 -15.69
C GLN A 1006 -33.42 -27.65 -16.89
N ARG A 1007 -32.68 -27.16 -17.88
CA ARG A 1007 -32.51 -27.84 -19.17
C ARG A 1007 -31.37 -28.86 -19.15
N LEU A 1008 -30.31 -28.56 -18.41
CA LEU A 1008 -29.07 -29.34 -18.39
C LEU A 1008 -28.82 -30.03 -17.03
N GLY A 1009 -29.57 -29.67 -15.98
CA GLY A 1009 -29.44 -30.27 -14.66
C GLY A 1009 -28.16 -29.88 -13.90
N VAL A 1010 -27.51 -28.79 -14.33
CA VAL A 1010 -26.22 -28.34 -13.79
C VAL A 1010 -26.36 -26.94 -13.21
N GLU A 1011 -25.92 -26.76 -11.98
CA GLU A 1011 -25.95 -25.48 -11.30
C GLU A 1011 -24.64 -24.76 -11.56
N VAL A 1012 -24.68 -23.71 -12.38
CA VAL A 1012 -23.49 -22.90 -12.67
C VAL A 1012 -23.42 -21.75 -11.66
N PRO A 1013 -22.31 -21.63 -10.90
CA PRO A 1013 -22.11 -20.53 -9.97
C PRO A 1013 -22.28 -19.18 -10.67
N LEU A 1014 -23.03 -18.27 -10.06
CA LEU A 1014 -23.34 -16.97 -10.68
C LEU A 1014 -22.08 -16.13 -10.96
N ASP A 1015 -21.01 -16.31 -10.17
CA ASP A 1015 -19.73 -15.62 -10.34
C ASP A 1015 -19.03 -16.00 -11.64
N ALA A 1016 -19.23 -17.23 -12.14
CA ALA A 1016 -18.62 -17.71 -13.37
C ALA A 1016 -19.00 -16.86 -14.59
N PHE A 1017 -20.19 -16.26 -14.60
CA PHE A 1017 -20.64 -15.41 -15.71
C PHE A 1017 -19.91 -14.06 -15.77
N PHE A 1018 -19.21 -13.66 -14.70
CA PHE A 1018 -18.39 -12.45 -14.67
C PHE A 1018 -16.91 -12.73 -14.92
N ASP A 1019 -16.45 -13.93 -14.61
CA ASP A 1019 -15.07 -14.38 -14.88
C ASP A 1019 -14.92 -14.91 -16.31
N THR A 1020 -15.96 -15.57 -16.83
CA THR A 1020 -15.99 -16.24 -18.13
C THR A 1020 -17.32 -15.94 -18.84
N PRO A 1021 -17.45 -14.77 -19.51
CA PRO A 1021 -18.74 -14.26 -19.98
C PRO A 1021 -19.21 -14.81 -21.33
N THR A 1022 -18.55 -15.82 -21.90
CA THR A 1022 -18.90 -16.36 -23.23
C THR A 1022 -19.56 -17.73 -23.18
N ILE A 1023 -20.31 -18.09 -24.22
CA ILE A 1023 -20.95 -19.42 -24.35
C ILE A 1023 -19.89 -20.54 -24.31
N ALA A 1024 -18.75 -20.33 -24.98
CA ALA A 1024 -17.67 -21.31 -25.05
C ALA A 1024 -17.10 -21.65 -23.67
N GLU A 1025 -16.88 -20.64 -22.83
CA GLU A 1025 -16.29 -20.83 -21.50
C GLU A 1025 -17.30 -21.40 -20.50
N ILE A 1026 -18.57 -20.95 -20.53
CA ILE A 1026 -19.61 -21.54 -19.67
C ILE A 1026 -19.86 -23.02 -20.04
N ALA A 1027 -19.75 -23.38 -21.31
CA ALA A 1027 -19.86 -24.78 -21.74
C ALA A 1027 -18.78 -25.67 -21.11
N GLU A 1028 -17.57 -25.15 -20.87
CA GLU A 1028 -16.50 -25.87 -20.16
C GLU A 1028 -16.89 -26.19 -18.72
N ILE A 1029 -17.41 -25.19 -17.99
CA ILE A 1029 -17.84 -25.36 -16.59
C ILE A 1029 -18.97 -26.37 -16.48
N VAL A 1030 -19.94 -26.30 -17.41
CA VAL A 1030 -21.05 -27.25 -17.46
C VAL A 1030 -20.54 -28.67 -17.75
N ARG A 1031 -19.51 -28.83 -18.59
CA ARG A 1031 -18.91 -30.15 -18.87
C ARG A 1031 -18.21 -30.71 -17.63
N GLN A 1032 -17.34 -29.92 -16.99
CA GLN A 1032 -16.63 -30.33 -15.78
C GLN A 1032 -17.60 -30.74 -14.66
N SER A 1033 -18.64 -29.96 -14.43
CA SER A 1033 -19.65 -30.26 -13.40
C SER A 1033 -20.46 -31.54 -13.67
N ARG A 1034 -20.58 -31.95 -14.95
CA ARG A 1034 -21.25 -33.21 -15.33
C ARG A 1034 -20.35 -34.43 -15.25
N GLU A 1035 -19.03 -34.24 -15.28
CA GLU A 1035 -18.05 -35.33 -15.08
C GLU A 1035 -17.86 -35.66 -13.59
N GLU A 1036 -18.16 -34.71 -12.69
CA GLU A 1036 -18.12 -34.87 -11.24
C GLU A 1036 -19.41 -35.48 -10.63
N LEU A 1037 -20.51 -35.52 -11.40
CA LEU A 1037 -21.81 -36.14 -11.06
C LEU A 1037 -21.89 -37.59 -11.56
#